data_AF-A0AAP0P1B4-F1
#
_entry.id   AF-A0AAP0P1B4-F1
#
_cell.length_a   1.000
_cell.length_b   1.000
_cell.length_c   1.000
_cell.angle_alpha   90.00
_cell.angle_beta   90.00
_cell.angle_gamma   90.00
#
_symmetry.space_group_name_H-M   'P 1'
#
loop_
_entity.id
_entity.type
_entity.pdbx_description
1 polymer ?
#
loop_
_entity_poly.entity_id
_entity_poly.type
_entity_poly.pdbx_seq_one_letter_code
_entity_poly.pdbx_strand_id
1 'polypeptide(L)'
;MSNQVSLRGASAKEITRDALLEKVSQERELRNYTRRAAASALFIQRVWRRYTVTKKVALQTQKELEATLNDQNVAITNTWVSHSLLRPFLFFATRLSYANLKQKTDNVKCLLACFKIIWKSLNYTESQKNFCSLAVGSSEERKTWHFQTQKLVSLCLLILAECDQNSLEEQDMAVLTSLAMRVVVALTDAKAWKIVNDRDLKDADEAVKNLVKNIASGKSGLYKSIRAYIMKLDYRVISHGNHGLQTGDQFLVVASAITLALRPFQLVDLCNLDSANSHLTDAVEEFCVFLLTVPRLVQRLPTILVPALKHKSVLSPCLRALLISKDNIFTEMSKLDHPKADQIPSSGWALANVVQLATDESLSSGQFSQDLDCPVYVHAVNNVAENVLAWAESVGCTTKNSHSLDNTESTNEVHDTNVWDGKTTFGSLERLNAELWKPVYQQWHLMTLLTVMKKNAFTGCCNTLRNECADHFRDLRLLDIAYLYSYMLRLFSSLNPLGGSLSILNMLSFTPGFLLDMWESLESSIFSRVQDKTFTTGTSSGHIVGSIGKTQRKISKDVGNKWANVLQKITGKLATNIEYEHSVSVDNPSSLDEGNSCDSWDVEHFKHGPQGISKDVSCMMHLFCAIYSHLLLILDDVEFYEKQVPFKLEQQRKIASALNTLVYNGISQISGQQRTPMMDAAVRCLLLLYERDCRHQFCPPDLWLSPGRKSRLPIAAAARAHEAISSNLRSGDSLSTPTMGSVITIIPHVFPFEERVQMFREFIKSDKASRRMAGEVAGPGPGSAEIVVRRGHIVEDGFKQLNNLGSRLKSSIHVSFVSESGLPEVGLDYGGLSKEFLTDISKTAFNPDYGLFSQTATSERLLIPNTSARLLDNGVQMVEFLGRIVGKALYEGILLDYSFSHVFVQKILGRYSFLDDLSMLDPELYRNLMYVKGYDGDVKDLSLDFTVTEELLGKRVTIELKPGGKDTMVTNDNKLQYVHAIADYKLNRQILPFANAFYRGLVDVISPSWLSLFSANEFNQLLSGGKHDIDVGDLKSNTRYTGGYSEGSRTIKIFWEVLTGFEPKERCMLLKFVTSCSRAPLLGFKHLEPAFTIHKVACDVPIWATFGGQDVERLPSASTCYNTLKLPTYKRAATLRAKLLYAISSNAGFELS
;
A
#
# COMPACT_ATOMS: atom_id res chain seq x y z
N MET A 1 54.76 -41.98 -10.38
CA MET A 1 55.92 -41.37 -11.07
C MET A 1 55.53 -39.95 -11.46
N SER A 2 56.32 -38.95 -11.07
CA SER A 2 56.08 -37.54 -11.38
C SER A 2 56.76 -37.15 -12.70
N ASN A 3 55.97 -36.74 -13.71
CA ASN A 3 56.51 -36.23 -14.97
C ASN A 3 56.90 -34.75 -14.84
N GLN A 4 57.92 -34.48 -14.02
CA GLN A 4 58.63 -33.20 -14.01
C GLN A 4 59.51 -33.10 -15.26
N VAL A 5 59.58 -31.92 -15.88
CA VAL A 5 60.36 -31.69 -17.10
C VAL A 5 61.45 -30.67 -16.82
N SER A 6 62.71 -31.13 -16.83
CA SER A 6 63.87 -30.27 -16.60
C SER A 6 64.08 -29.29 -17.75
N LEU A 7 64.01 -27.99 -17.46
CA LEU A 7 64.45 -26.94 -18.36
C LEU A 7 65.97 -26.79 -18.25
N ARG A 8 66.70 -27.04 -19.35
CA ARG A 8 68.17 -26.88 -19.39
C ARG A 8 68.59 -25.42 -19.18
N GLY A 9 68.86 -25.04 -17.93
CA GLY A 9 69.41 -23.75 -17.52
C GLY A 9 69.70 -23.74 -16.02
N ALA A 10 70.92 -23.41 -15.62
CA ALA A 10 71.48 -23.71 -14.29
C ALA A 10 70.99 -22.83 -13.11
N SER A 11 69.71 -22.46 -13.08
CA SER A 11 69.13 -21.64 -12.00
C SER A 11 67.60 -21.80 -11.80
N ALA A 12 66.89 -22.55 -12.65
CA ALA A 12 65.44 -22.69 -12.55
C ALA A 12 65.02 -23.90 -11.70
N LYS A 13 64.11 -23.70 -10.75
CA LYS A 13 63.43 -24.80 -10.03
C LYS A 13 62.62 -25.66 -11.00
N GLU A 14 62.42 -26.93 -10.65
CA GLU A 14 61.56 -27.84 -11.40
C GLU A 14 60.09 -27.40 -11.32
N ILE A 15 59.43 -27.31 -12.47
CA ILE A 15 58.02 -26.89 -12.60
C ILE A 15 57.23 -28.07 -13.19
N THR A 16 56.00 -28.25 -12.72
CA THR A 16 55.09 -29.29 -13.25
C THR A 16 54.69 -28.98 -14.70
N ARG A 17 54.41 -30.03 -15.49
CA ARG A 17 54.00 -29.91 -16.89
C ARG A 17 52.88 -28.90 -17.09
N ASP A 18 51.88 -28.91 -16.21
CA ASP A 18 50.65 -28.13 -16.39
C ASP A 18 50.85 -26.66 -16.04
N ALA A 19 51.62 -26.34 -15.00
CA ALA A 19 52.03 -24.96 -14.71
C ALA A 19 52.95 -24.37 -15.81
N LEU A 20 53.72 -25.22 -16.50
CA LEU A 20 54.51 -24.81 -17.66
C LEU A 20 53.62 -24.55 -18.90
N LEU A 21 52.58 -25.38 -19.11
CA LEU A 21 51.56 -25.15 -20.16
C LEU A 21 50.75 -23.88 -19.88
N GLU A 22 50.38 -23.64 -18.62
CA GLU A 22 49.68 -22.42 -18.19
C GLU A 22 50.54 -21.17 -18.46
N LYS A 23 51.81 -21.17 -18.04
CA LYS A 23 52.74 -20.06 -18.33
C LYS A 23 52.90 -19.83 -19.84
N VAL A 24 52.95 -20.88 -20.65
CA VAL A 24 52.97 -20.78 -22.12
C VAL A 24 51.65 -20.24 -22.68
N SER A 25 50.50 -20.52 -22.04
CA SER A 25 49.21 -19.91 -22.41
C SER A 25 49.18 -18.41 -22.11
N GLN A 26 49.59 -18.00 -20.91
CA GLN A 26 49.70 -16.60 -20.50
C GLN A 26 50.65 -15.81 -21.43
N GLU A 27 51.80 -16.39 -21.81
CA GLU A 27 52.68 -15.77 -22.81
C GLU A 27 52.05 -15.68 -24.20
N ARG A 28 51.26 -16.68 -24.63
CA ARG A 28 50.53 -16.63 -25.92
C ARG A 28 49.44 -15.56 -25.91
N GLU A 29 48.74 -15.40 -24.80
CA GLU A 29 47.75 -14.34 -24.61
C GLU A 29 48.39 -12.96 -24.61
N LEU A 30 49.49 -12.77 -23.88
CA LEU A 30 50.26 -11.53 -23.90
C LEU A 30 50.76 -11.18 -25.31
N ARG A 31 51.31 -12.16 -26.05
CA ARG A 31 51.73 -12.01 -27.46
C ARG A 31 50.54 -11.77 -28.41
N ASN A 32 49.32 -12.16 -28.07
CA ASN A 32 48.09 -11.82 -28.80
C ASN A 32 47.59 -10.41 -28.46
N TYR A 33 47.62 -10.04 -27.18
CA TYR A 33 47.28 -8.69 -26.70
C TYR A 33 48.19 -7.64 -27.34
N THR A 34 49.51 -7.82 -27.30
CA THR A 34 50.47 -6.91 -27.93
C THR A 34 50.27 -6.80 -29.44
N ARG A 35 49.89 -7.90 -30.13
CA ARG A 35 49.53 -7.85 -31.56
C ARG A 35 48.22 -7.09 -31.83
N ARG A 36 47.19 -7.27 -31.00
CA ARG A 36 45.93 -6.49 -31.08
C ARG A 36 46.17 -5.01 -30.77
N ALA A 37 47.00 -4.69 -29.77
CA ALA A 37 47.39 -3.33 -29.42
C ALA A 37 48.17 -2.65 -30.57
N ALA A 38 49.17 -3.33 -31.15
CA ALA A 38 49.92 -2.80 -32.29
C ALA A 38 49.03 -2.60 -33.54
N ALA A 39 48.14 -3.54 -33.84
CA ALA A 39 47.16 -3.39 -34.93
C ALA A 39 46.21 -2.21 -34.69
N SER A 40 45.74 -2.03 -33.44
CA SER A 40 44.88 -0.91 -33.03
C SER A 40 45.62 0.42 -33.13
N ALA A 41 46.89 0.49 -32.71
CA ALA A 41 47.73 1.68 -32.84
C ALA A 41 47.95 2.06 -34.32
N LEU A 42 48.22 1.08 -35.19
CA LEU A 42 48.32 1.30 -36.64
C LEU A 42 46.99 1.77 -37.26
N PHE A 43 45.85 1.24 -36.79
CA PHE A 43 44.52 1.70 -37.20
C PHE A 43 44.28 3.15 -36.76
N ILE A 44 44.54 3.49 -35.50
CA ILE A 44 44.43 4.87 -34.96
C ILE A 44 45.33 5.82 -35.76
N GLN A 45 46.58 5.46 -36.05
CA GLN A 45 47.48 6.26 -36.88
C GLN A 45 46.95 6.46 -38.30
N ARG A 46 46.37 5.43 -38.94
CA ARG A 46 45.74 5.55 -40.27
C ARG A 46 44.52 6.47 -40.24
N VAL A 47 43.65 6.33 -39.25
CA VAL A 47 42.47 7.20 -39.05
C VAL A 47 42.90 8.65 -38.80
N TRP A 48 43.89 8.88 -37.94
CA TRP A 48 44.38 10.22 -37.61
C TRP A 48 45.07 10.89 -38.79
N ARG A 49 45.91 10.17 -39.55
CA ARG A 49 46.51 10.67 -40.81
C ARG A 49 45.42 11.04 -41.83
N ARG A 50 44.41 10.17 -42.02
CA ARG A 50 43.27 10.43 -42.90
C ARG A 50 42.47 11.66 -42.46
N TYR A 51 42.21 11.80 -41.16
CA TYR A 51 41.52 12.96 -40.58
C TYR A 51 42.30 14.25 -40.82
N THR A 52 43.61 14.27 -40.51
CA THR A 52 44.46 15.46 -40.70
C THR A 52 44.55 15.89 -42.17
N VAL A 53 44.65 14.95 -43.12
CA VAL A 53 44.58 15.27 -44.56
C VAL A 53 43.20 15.78 -44.95
N THR A 54 42.12 15.11 -44.53
CA THR A 54 40.74 15.51 -44.85
C THR A 54 40.41 16.90 -44.29
N LYS A 55 40.87 17.22 -43.07
CA LYS A 55 40.72 18.54 -42.43
C LYS A 55 41.47 19.63 -43.19
N LYS A 56 42.68 19.36 -43.70
CA LYS A 56 43.42 20.30 -44.56
C LYS A 56 42.66 20.60 -45.86
N VAL A 57 42.19 19.57 -46.57
CA VAL A 57 41.42 19.75 -47.81
C VAL A 57 40.10 20.48 -47.54
N ALA A 58 39.35 20.11 -46.50
CA ALA A 58 38.10 20.79 -46.14
C ALA A 58 38.30 22.30 -45.85
N LEU A 59 39.38 22.67 -45.14
CA LEU A 59 39.73 24.08 -44.87
C LEU A 59 40.21 24.83 -46.13
N GLN A 60 40.80 24.14 -47.10
CA GLN A 60 41.14 24.72 -48.39
C GLN A 60 39.87 24.97 -49.23
N THR A 61 39.01 23.95 -49.38
CA THR A 61 37.73 24.03 -50.10
C THR A 61 36.79 25.06 -49.49
N GLN A 62 36.82 25.26 -48.17
CA GLN A 62 36.11 26.36 -47.50
C GLN A 62 36.57 27.73 -48.01
N LYS A 63 37.89 27.98 -48.07
CA LYS A 63 38.44 29.26 -48.56
C LYS A 63 38.18 29.50 -50.04
N GLU A 64 38.26 28.44 -50.85
CA GLU A 64 37.92 28.47 -52.27
C GLU A 64 36.43 28.84 -52.46
N LEU A 65 35.54 28.29 -51.62
CA LEU A 65 34.13 28.66 -51.63
C LEU A 65 33.92 30.11 -51.15
N GLU A 66 34.55 30.53 -50.04
CA GLU A 66 34.49 31.90 -49.53
C GLU A 66 34.94 32.94 -50.58
N ALA A 67 35.97 32.64 -51.38
CA ALA A 67 36.35 33.48 -52.51
C ALA A 67 35.24 33.58 -53.57
N THR A 68 34.63 32.46 -53.98
CA THR A 68 33.53 32.47 -54.97
C THR A 68 32.20 33.05 -54.45
N LEU A 69 31.99 33.08 -53.12
CA LEU A 69 30.83 33.70 -52.49
C LEU A 69 30.92 35.23 -52.41
N ASN A 70 32.14 35.78 -52.47
CA ASN A 70 32.40 37.22 -52.43
C ASN A 70 32.41 37.88 -53.82
N ASP A 71 32.42 37.10 -54.91
CA ASP A 71 32.27 37.62 -56.27
C ASP A 71 30.80 37.98 -56.55
N GLN A 72 30.54 39.26 -56.81
CA GLN A 72 29.19 39.80 -56.97
C GLN A 72 28.57 39.52 -58.36
N ASN A 73 29.34 39.04 -59.34
CA ASN A 73 28.90 38.90 -60.74
C ASN A 73 28.37 37.50 -61.11
N VAL A 74 28.26 36.57 -60.17
CA VAL A 74 27.95 35.17 -60.47
C VAL A 74 26.46 34.93 -60.75
N ALA A 75 26.15 34.45 -61.96
CA ALA A 75 24.80 34.09 -62.37
C ALA A 75 24.33 32.78 -61.69
N ILE A 76 23.44 32.90 -60.70
CA ILE A 76 22.92 31.77 -59.91
C ILE A 76 21.94 30.92 -60.75
N THR A 77 22.45 29.85 -61.39
CA THR A 77 21.64 28.80 -62.03
C THR A 77 21.45 27.59 -61.12
N ASN A 78 20.46 26.74 -61.41
CA ASN A 78 20.23 25.46 -60.76
C ASN A 78 21.47 24.52 -60.82
N THR A 79 22.16 24.47 -61.97
CA THR A 79 23.40 23.71 -62.19
C THR A 79 24.58 24.27 -61.40
N TRP A 80 24.72 25.60 -61.32
CA TRP A 80 25.73 26.24 -60.48
C TRP A 80 25.48 25.97 -58.99
N VAL A 81 24.23 26.06 -58.53
CA VAL A 81 23.86 25.72 -57.14
C VAL A 81 24.19 24.26 -56.81
N SER A 82 23.98 23.31 -57.74
CA SER A 82 24.36 21.91 -57.57
C SER A 82 25.89 21.69 -57.55
N HIS A 83 26.60 22.15 -58.61
CA HIS A 83 27.99 21.75 -58.86
C HIS A 83 29.02 22.66 -58.19
N SER A 84 28.76 23.97 -58.09
CA SER A 84 29.70 24.98 -57.59
C SER A 84 29.43 25.37 -56.14
N LEU A 85 28.17 25.40 -55.70
CA LEU A 85 27.81 25.72 -54.31
C LEU A 85 27.68 24.45 -53.44
N LEU A 86 26.68 23.59 -53.71
CA LEU A 86 26.32 22.48 -52.82
C LEU A 86 27.42 21.40 -52.74
N ARG A 87 28.09 21.07 -53.84
CA ARG A 87 29.12 20.00 -53.83
C ARG A 87 30.34 20.36 -52.96
N PRO A 88 30.96 21.56 -53.06
CA PRO A 88 31.98 22.00 -52.07
C PRO A 88 31.42 22.18 -50.66
N PHE A 89 30.24 22.80 -50.52
CA PHE A 89 29.60 23.08 -49.23
C PHE A 89 29.37 21.82 -48.40
N LEU A 90 28.70 20.81 -48.98
CA LEU A 90 28.45 19.53 -48.33
C LEU A 90 29.76 18.76 -48.04
N PHE A 91 30.83 18.97 -48.82
CA PHE A 91 32.12 18.34 -48.57
C PHE A 91 32.83 18.92 -47.34
N PHE A 92 32.91 20.25 -47.17
CA PHE A 92 33.56 20.81 -45.96
C PHE A 92 32.67 20.64 -44.72
N ALA A 93 31.37 20.93 -44.84
CA ALA A 93 30.45 20.97 -43.70
C ALA A 93 30.16 19.59 -43.07
N THR A 94 30.30 18.49 -43.84
CA THR A 94 30.20 17.12 -43.29
C THR A 94 31.54 16.52 -42.83
N ARG A 95 32.64 17.28 -42.91
CA ARG A 95 34.00 16.83 -42.57
C ARG A 95 34.67 17.63 -41.47
N LEU A 96 34.27 18.88 -41.26
CA LEU A 96 34.59 19.64 -40.06
C LEU A 96 33.54 19.33 -38.98
N SER A 97 33.98 18.84 -37.82
CA SER A 97 33.10 18.65 -36.66
C SER A 97 32.51 20.00 -36.24
N TYR A 98 31.21 20.04 -35.91
CA TYR A 98 30.52 21.28 -35.57
C TYR A 98 31.10 22.00 -34.34
N ALA A 99 31.64 21.26 -33.37
CA ALA A 99 32.41 21.85 -32.27
C ALA A 99 33.66 22.64 -32.73
N ASN A 100 34.24 22.29 -33.89
CA ASN A 100 35.32 23.08 -34.53
C ASN A 100 34.76 24.21 -35.42
N LEU A 101 33.49 24.14 -35.86
CA LEU A 101 32.83 25.21 -36.60
C LEU A 101 32.47 26.35 -35.65
N LYS A 102 31.86 26.03 -34.48
CA LYS A 102 31.47 26.96 -33.41
C LYS A 102 32.65 27.80 -32.87
N GLN A 103 33.87 27.26 -32.86
CA GLN A 103 35.08 27.95 -32.40
C GLN A 103 35.61 29.08 -33.31
N LYS A 104 34.97 29.37 -34.46
CA LYS A 104 35.30 30.55 -35.29
C LYS A 104 34.06 31.19 -35.91
N THR A 105 33.85 32.47 -35.62
CA THR A 105 32.79 33.33 -36.16
C THR A 105 32.75 33.36 -37.69
N ASP A 106 33.90 33.29 -38.37
CA ASP A 106 33.96 33.32 -39.84
C ASP A 106 33.31 32.08 -40.49
N ASN A 107 33.43 30.92 -39.87
CA ASN A 107 32.78 29.68 -40.33
C ASN A 107 31.25 29.84 -40.33
N VAL A 108 30.70 30.46 -39.29
CA VAL A 108 29.26 30.70 -39.13
C VAL A 108 28.75 31.60 -40.24
N LYS A 109 29.48 32.67 -40.55
CA LYS A 109 29.15 33.60 -41.65
C LYS A 109 29.19 32.91 -43.02
N CYS A 110 30.18 32.06 -43.27
CA CYS A 110 30.28 31.25 -44.49
C CYS A 110 29.07 30.30 -44.66
N LEU A 111 28.72 29.55 -43.61
CA LEU A 111 27.52 28.69 -43.60
C LEU A 111 26.24 29.50 -43.85
N LEU A 112 26.10 30.63 -43.17
CA LEU A 112 24.93 31.52 -43.24
C LEU A 112 24.80 32.18 -44.63
N ALA A 113 25.90 32.50 -45.30
CA ALA A 113 25.91 32.94 -46.71
C ALA A 113 25.43 31.82 -47.66
N CYS A 114 25.94 30.59 -47.51
CA CYS A 114 25.51 29.44 -48.30
C CYS A 114 24.00 29.17 -48.14
N PHE A 115 23.50 29.13 -46.90
CA PHE A 115 22.07 28.93 -46.64
C PHE A 115 21.20 30.10 -47.15
N LYS A 116 21.69 31.35 -47.15
CA LYS A 116 20.98 32.48 -47.79
C LYS A 116 20.83 32.28 -49.30
N ILE A 117 21.87 31.80 -49.98
CA ILE A 117 21.82 31.55 -51.43
C ILE A 117 20.91 30.36 -51.76
N ILE A 118 20.96 29.28 -50.96
CA ILE A 118 20.04 28.13 -51.10
C ILE A 118 18.58 28.56 -50.87
N TRP A 119 18.31 29.34 -49.82
CA TRP A 119 16.96 29.87 -49.56
C TRP A 119 16.45 30.80 -50.66
N LYS A 120 17.36 31.60 -51.27
CA LYS A 120 17.04 32.45 -52.42
C LYS A 120 16.74 31.62 -53.67
N SER A 121 17.51 30.57 -53.95
CA SER A 121 17.30 29.73 -55.15
C SER A 121 15.96 28.99 -55.09
N LEU A 122 15.59 28.43 -53.93
CA LEU A 122 14.28 27.80 -53.69
C LEU A 122 13.08 28.74 -53.93
N ASN A 123 13.30 30.05 -53.88
CA ASN A 123 12.24 31.06 -54.00
C ASN A 123 12.09 31.67 -55.41
N TYR A 124 12.96 31.35 -56.38
CA TYR A 124 12.78 31.81 -57.76
C TYR A 124 11.64 31.06 -58.46
N THR A 125 10.88 31.78 -59.29
CA THR A 125 9.85 31.24 -60.21
C THR A 125 10.46 30.68 -61.50
N GLU A 126 11.67 31.09 -61.86
CA GLU A 126 12.38 30.61 -63.06
C GLU A 126 13.00 29.22 -62.83
N SER A 127 12.61 28.24 -63.66
CA SER A 127 13.11 26.86 -63.60
C SER A 127 14.63 26.75 -63.75
N GLN A 128 15.27 27.65 -64.51
CA GLN A 128 16.72 27.70 -64.69
C GLN A 128 17.49 28.17 -63.45
N LYS A 129 16.83 28.82 -62.47
CA LYS A 129 17.46 29.42 -61.28
C LYS A 129 17.10 28.70 -59.98
N ASN A 130 16.01 27.92 -59.97
CA ASN A 130 15.52 27.24 -58.77
C ASN A 130 16.06 25.79 -58.69
N PHE A 131 16.72 25.46 -57.58
CA PHE A 131 17.34 24.15 -57.34
C PHE A 131 16.37 22.97 -57.44
N CYS A 132 15.09 23.15 -57.09
CA CYS A 132 14.11 22.07 -57.14
C CYS A 132 13.68 21.65 -58.55
N SER A 133 14.06 22.36 -59.62
CA SER A 133 13.80 21.88 -60.99
C SER A 133 14.53 20.56 -61.28
N LEU A 134 15.69 20.33 -60.63
CA LEU A 134 16.49 19.11 -60.75
C LEU A 134 15.75 17.87 -60.19
N ALA A 135 14.74 18.06 -59.33
CA ALA A 135 13.89 16.98 -58.83
C ALA A 135 12.90 16.45 -59.90
N VAL A 136 12.59 17.26 -60.91
CA VAL A 136 11.65 16.94 -62.01
C VAL A 136 12.38 16.67 -63.34
N GLY A 137 13.65 17.08 -63.45
CA GLY A 137 14.50 16.91 -64.64
C GLY A 137 14.86 15.46 -65.00
N SER A 138 16.00 15.26 -65.68
CA SER A 138 16.48 13.96 -66.14
C SER A 138 16.81 12.98 -65.01
N SER A 139 16.93 11.68 -65.32
CA SER A 139 17.25 10.64 -64.33
C SER A 139 18.55 10.91 -63.54
N GLU A 140 19.52 11.59 -64.14
CA GLU A 140 20.78 11.94 -63.47
C GLU A 140 20.62 13.16 -62.56
N GLU A 141 19.90 14.19 -63.01
CA GLU A 141 19.55 15.36 -62.18
C GLU A 141 18.73 14.95 -60.96
N ARG A 142 17.74 14.06 -61.12
CA ARG A 142 16.94 13.54 -60.00
C ARG A 142 17.80 12.81 -58.96
N LYS A 143 18.74 11.96 -59.40
CA LYS A 143 19.69 11.26 -58.51
C LYS A 143 20.63 12.24 -57.80
N THR A 144 21.15 13.24 -58.52
CA THR A 144 22.04 14.26 -57.96
C THR A 144 21.33 15.16 -56.95
N TRP A 145 20.13 15.66 -57.27
CA TRP A 145 19.27 16.42 -56.36
C TRP A 145 18.95 15.62 -55.10
N HIS A 146 18.56 14.35 -55.26
CA HIS A 146 18.19 13.48 -54.14
C HIS A 146 19.37 13.23 -53.19
N PHE A 147 20.57 12.93 -53.71
CA PHE A 147 21.78 12.74 -52.89
C PHE A 147 22.21 14.03 -52.19
N GLN A 148 22.23 15.17 -52.90
CA GLN A 148 22.59 16.46 -52.32
C GLN A 148 21.60 16.88 -51.24
N THR A 149 20.30 16.74 -51.50
CA THR A 149 19.23 17.10 -50.57
C THR A 149 19.24 16.20 -49.33
N GLN A 150 19.45 14.89 -49.47
CA GLN A 150 19.62 13.99 -48.32
C GLN A 150 20.78 14.44 -47.42
N LYS A 151 21.93 14.83 -48.00
CA LYS A 151 23.09 15.32 -47.23
C LYS A 151 22.87 16.72 -46.64
N LEU A 152 22.15 17.58 -47.33
CA LEU A 152 21.75 18.90 -46.83
C LEU A 152 20.82 18.78 -45.61
N VAL A 153 19.84 17.86 -45.64
CA VAL A 153 18.97 17.59 -44.49
C VAL A 153 19.77 17.01 -43.31
N SER A 154 20.67 16.05 -43.54
CA SER A 154 21.56 15.55 -42.46
C SER A 154 22.41 16.65 -41.83
N LEU A 155 22.88 17.63 -42.62
CA LEU A 155 23.63 18.77 -42.11
C LEU A 155 22.74 19.69 -41.26
N CYS A 156 21.51 19.99 -41.71
CA CYS A 156 20.57 20.84 -40.97
C CYS A 156 20.13 20.20 -39.65
N LEU A 157 19.92 18.88 -39.62
CA LEU A 157 19.62 18.13 -38.40
C LEU A 157 20.80 18.14 -37.41
N LEU A 158 22.05 18.18 -37.90
CA LEU A 158 23.23 18.30 -37.05
C LEU A 158 23.38 19.72 -36.49
N ILE A 159 23.09 20.76 -37.28
CA ILE A 159 23.01 22.16 -36.81
C ILE A 159 21.94 22.31 -35.72
N LEU A 160 20.77 21.68 -35.89
CA LEU A 160 19.68 21.72 -34.91
C LEU A 160 20.08 21.10 -33.55
N ALA A 161 20.72 19.93 -33.56
CA ALA A 161 21.11 19.22 -32.33
C ALA A 161 22.13 19.99 -31.48
N GLU A 162 23.05 20.69 -32.14
CA GLU A 162 24.19 21.38 -31.53
C GLU A 162 23.92 22.88 -31.26
N CYS A 163 22.70 23.36 -31.53
CA CYS A 163 22.25 24.69 -31.14
C CYS A 163 22.13 24.78 -29.60
N ASP A 164 22.73 25.81 -28.99
CA ASP A 164 22.60 26.15 -27.57
C ASP A 164 21.94 27.53 -27.43
N GLN A 165 21.11 27.75 -26.41
CA GLN A 165 20.35 29.00 -26.26
C GLN A 165 20.84 29.91 -25.13
N ASN A 166 21.72 29.40 -24.25
CA ASN A 166 22.09 30.09 -23.00
C ASN A 166 23.40 30.91 -23.13
N SER A 167 24.03 30.94 -24.31
CA SER A 167 25.19 31.78 -24.65
C SER A 167 24.73 33.10 -25.29
N LEU A 168 24.84 34.21 -24.55
CA LEU A 168 24.40 35.56 -24.99
C LEU A 168 25.11 36.11 -26.24
N GLU A 169 26.13 35.43 -26.77
CA GLU A 169 26.99 35.91 -27.85
C GLU A 169 26.53 35.45 -29.27
N GLU A 170 25.56 34.54 -29.38
CA GLU A 170 25.36 33.75 -30.62
C GLU A 170 24.09 34.09 -31.45
N GLN A 171 23.77 35.37 -31.68
CA GLN A 171 22.65 35.76 -32.57
C GLN A 171 22.76 35.15 -33.98
N ASP A 172 23.97 35.13 -34.58
CA ASP A 172 24.20 34.53 -35.90
C ASP A 172 23.87 33.02 -35.95
N MET A 173 24.01 32.29 -34.84
CA MET A 173 23.71 30.85 -34.77
C MET A 173 22.21 30.57 -34.69
N ALA A 174 21.45 31.42 -34.00
CA ALA A 174 19.99 31.35 -34.00
C ALA A 174 19.43 31.63 -35.41
N VAL A 175 19.96 32.64 -36.10
CA VAL A 175 19.60 32.97 -37.48
C VAL A 175 20.01 31.86 -38.47
N LEU A 176 21.21 31.29 -38.31
CA LEU A 176 21.67 30.14 -39.10
C LEU A 176 20.75 28.92 -38.92
N THR A 177 20.37 28.61 -37.68
CA THR A 177 19.50 27.46 -37.36
C THR A 177 18.09 27.67 -37.90
N SER A 178 17.52 28.87 -37.74
CA SER A 178 16.25 29.28 -38.35
C SER A 178 16.27 29.12 -39.87
N LEU A 179 17.31 29.64 -40.53
CA LEU A 179 17.44 29.57 -41.99
C LEU A 179 17.63 28.15 -42.50
N ALA A 180 18.43 27.33 -41.83
CA ALA A 180 18.60 25.91 -42.15
C ALA A 180 17.28 25.13 -42.01
N MET A 181 16.52 25.37 -40.94
CA MET A 181 15.22 24.72 -40.74
C MET A 181 14.16 25.18 -41.76
N ARG A 182 14.10 26.48 -42.10
CA ARG A 182 13.27 26.99 -43.22
C ARG A 182 13.58 26.26 -44.52
N VAL A 183 14.87 26.09 -44.86
CA VAL A 183 15.33 25.37 -46.05
C VAL A 183 14.86 23.90 -46.05
N VAL A 184 14.97 23.18 -44.93
CA VAL A 184 14.49 21.79 -44.84
C VAL A 184 12.96 21.69 -44.97
N VAL A 185 12.20 22.58 -44.35
CA VAL A 185 10.73 22.58 -44.46
C VAL A 185 10.28 22.86 -45.90
N ALA A 186 10.94 23.77 -46.62
CA ALA A 186 10.66 24.01 -48.04
C ALA A 186 11.09 22.84 -48.95
N LEU A 187 12.20 22.16 -48.65
CA LEU A 187 12.62 20.95 -49.39
C LEU A 187 11.73 19.74 -49.13
N THR A 188 10.93 19.75 -48.06
CA THR A 188 9.98 18.68 -47.69
C THR A 188 8.52 19.06 -47.94
N ASP A 189 8.26 20.09 -48.75
CA ASP A 189 6.90 20.45 -49.21
C ASP A 189 6.90 20.82 -50.71
N ALA A 190 6.30 19.96 -51.54
CA ALA A 190 6.18 20.22 -52.97
C ALA A 190 5.34 21.48 -53.28
N LYS A 191 4.43 21.89 -52.38
CA LYS A 191 3.61 23.11 -52.54
C LYS A 191 4.37 24.40 -52.25
N ALA A 192 5.55 24.32 -51.62
CA ALA A 192 6.45 25.47 -51.46
C ALA A 192 7.23 25.80 -52.74
N TRP A 193 7.25 24.91 -53.73
CA TRP A 193 8.10 25.02 -54.92
C TRP A 193 7.40 25.83 -56.03
N LYS A 194 7.71 27.13 -56.10
CA LYS A 194 7.13 28.12 -57.04
C LYS A 194 7.38 27.87 -58.55
N ILE A 195 7.90 26.71 -58.92
CA ILE A 195 8.17 26.27 -60.30
C ILE A 195 7.07 25.31 -60.83
N VAL A 196 6.33 24.66 -59.93
CA VAL A 196 5.64 23.40 -60.25
C VAL A 196 4.27 23.67 -60.85
N ASN A 197 4.09 23.28 -62.12
CA ASN A 197 2.78 23.29 -62.80
C ASN A 197 2.02 22.00 -62.49
N ASP A 198 0.71 21.95 -62.77
CA ASP A 198 -0.15 20.78 -62.53
C ASP A 198 0.35 19.46 -63.15
N ARG A 199 1.13 19.54 -64.24
CA ARG A 199 1.74 18.38 -64.91
C ARG A 199 2.92 17.80 -64.12
N ASP A 200 3.66 18.67 -63.45
CA ASP A 200 4.92 18.39 -62.76
C ASP A 200 4.70 18.01 -61.28
N LEU A 201 3.51 18.32 -60.73
CA LEU A 201 3.13 18.04 -59.34
C LEU A 201 3.37 16.58 -58.92
N LYS A 202 3.10 15.61 -59.79
CA LYS A 202 3.26 14.17 -59.46
C LYS A 202 4.71 13.77 -59.24
N ASP A 203 5.61 14.27 -60.10
CA ASP A 203 7.04 13.96 -60.01
C ASP A 203 7.70 14.73 -58.85
N ALA A 204 7.25 15.95 -58.57
CA ALA A 204 7.66 16.72 -57.40
C ALA A 204 7.19 16.06 -56.08
N ASP A 205 5.94 15.62 -56.01
CA ASP A 205 5.37 14.92 -54.85
C ASP A 205 6.06 13.57 -54.61
N GLU A 206 6.36 12.78 -55.65
CA GLU A 206 7.12 11.52 -55.50
C GLU A 206 8.59 11.77 -55.13
N ALA A 207 9.21 12.86 -55.59
CA ALA A 207 10.55 13.25 -55.14
C ALA A 207 10.56 13.63 -53.65
N VAL A 208 9.56 14.37 -53.17
CA VAL A 208 9.37 14.70 -51.75
C VAL A 208 9.04 13.45 -50.92
N LYS A 209 8.16 12.56 -51.39
CA LYS A 209 7.86 11.28 -50.72
C LYS A 209 9.12 10.42 -50.51
N ASN A 210 9.98 10.30 -51.53
CA ASN A 210 11.22 9.55 -51.38
C ASN A 210 12.27 10.25 -50.51
N LEU A 211 12.26 11.58 -50.45
CA LEU A 211 13.05 12.31 -49.45
C LEU A 211 12.53 12.05 -48.02
N VAL A 212 11.20 12.13 -47.80
CA VAL A 212 10.58 11.88 -46.49
C VAL A 212 10.76 10.43 -46.05
N LYS A 213 10.65 9.42 -46.93
CA LYS A 213 10.99 8.01 -46.63
C LYS A 213 12.44 7.86 -46.13
N ASN A 214 13.38 8.58 -46.73
CA ASN A 214 14.79 8.57 -46.28
C ASN A 214 15.01 9.30 -44.96
N ILE A 215 14.26 10.38 -44.69
CA ILE A 215 14.26 11.11 -43.42
C ILE A 215 13.62 10.25 -42.31
N ALA A 216 12.58 9.48 -42.65
CA ALA A 216 11.88 8.54 -41.77
C ALA A 216 12.77 7.35 -41.35
N SER A 217 13.67 6.88 -42.23
CA SER A 217 14.63 5.83 -41.86
C SER A 217 15.57 6.30 -40.72
N GLY A 218 15.74 5.48 -39.68
CA GLY A 218 16.57 5.80 -38.49
C GLY A 218 18.07 6.03 -38.74
N LYS A 219 18.50 5.98 -40.01
CA LYS A 219 19.83 6.42 -40.49
C LYS A 219 19.92 7.95 -40.63
N SER A 220 18.80 8.67 -40.59
CA SER A 220 18.74 10.14 -40.73
C SER A 220 19.19 10.88 -39.45
N GLY A 221 18.92 10.29 -38.28
CA GLY A 221 19.10 10.93 -36.97
C GLY A 221 18.01 11.94 -36.59
N LEU A 222 16.92 12.07 -37.36
CA LEU A 222 15.86 13.08 -37.20
C LEU A 222 15.46 13.31 -35.74
N TYR A 223 14.90 12.28 -35.10
CA TYR A 223 14.30 12.43 -33.77
C TYR A 223 15.34 12.55 -32.67
N LYS A 224 16.55 12.02 -32.87
CA LYS A 224 17.71 12.22 -31.98
C LYS A 224 18.14 13.69 -31.97
N SER A 225 18.22 14.32 -33.14
CA SER A 225 18.51 15.76 -33.27
C SER A 225 17.42 16.64 -32.67
N ILE A 226 16.15 16.32 -32.92
CA ILE A 226 15.01 17.08 -32.37
C ILE A 226 14.95 16.93 -30.83
N ARG A 227 15.18 15.72 -30.29
CA ARG A 227 15.30 15.49 -28.84
C ARG A 227 16.41 16.35 -28.23
N ALA A 228 17.60 16.34 -28.83
CA ALA A 228 18.74 17.13 -28.35
C ALA A 228 18.43 18.64 -28.28
N TYR A 229 17.71 19.17 -29.27
CA TYR A 229 17.27 20.56 -29.28
C TYR A 229 16.19 20.85 -28.21
N ILE A 230 15.10 20.06 -28.16
CA ILE A 230 13.98 20.31 -27.23
C ILE A 230 14.43 20.15 -25.76
N MET A 231 15.40 19.28 -25.48
CA MET A 231 16.02 19.13 -24.14
C MET A 231 16.70 20.42 -23.66
N LYS A 232 17.24 21.24 -24.56
CA LYS A 232 17.90 22.52 -24.26
C LYS A 232 16.94 23.70 -24.12
N LEU A 233 15.64 23.54 -24.41
CA LEU A 233 14.63 24.58 -24.18
C LEU A 233 14.35 24.74 -22.69
N ASP A 234 14.41 25.97 -22.19
CA ASP A 234 14.26 26.25 -20.75
C ASP A 234 12.78 26.36 -20.35
N TYR A 235 12.34 25.53 -19.39
CA TYR A 235 10.93 25.36 -19.05
C TYR A 235 10.30 26.55 -18.31
N ARG A 236 11.14 27.43 -17.72
CA ARG A 236 10.69 28.54 -16.88
C ARG A 236 10.13 29.74 -17.63
N VAL A 237 10.35 29.83 -18.94
CA VAL A 237 10.03 31.01 -19.76
C VAL A 237 8.55 31.04 -20.19
N ILE A 238 7.82 29.92 -20.11
CA ILE A 238 6.49 29.76 -20.70
C ILE A 238 5.35 29.86 -19.65
N SER A 239 5.62 29.66 -18.36
CA SER A 239 4.58 29.49 -17.32
C SER A 239 3.99 30.77 -16.71
N HIS A 240 4.44 31.96 -17.12
CA HIS A 240 3.87 33.24 -16.68
C HIS A 240 3.28 34.00 -17.86
N GLY A 241 1.96 34.25 -17.82
CA GLY A 241 1.18 34.86 -18.90
C GLY A 241 1.39 36.36 -19.10
N ASN A 242 2.64 36.82 -19.19
CA ASN A 242 2.98 38.16 -19.67
C ASN A 242 3.55 38.07 -21.09
N HIS A 243 3.25 39.07 -21.93
CA HIS A 243 3.75 39.16 -23.31
C HIS A 243 5.25 39.52 -23.37
N GLY A 244 6.12 38.61 -22.93
CA GLY A 244 7.54 38.61 -23.27
C GLY A 244 7.76 37.82 -24.56
N LEU A 245 8.31 38.44 -25.60
CA LEU A 245 8.54 37.78 -26.89
C LEU A 245 9.51 36.59 -26.74
N GLN A 246 9.06 35.39 -27.11
CA GLN A 246 9.97 34.47 -27.80
C GLN A 246 10.52 35.22 -29.02
N THR A 247 11.83 35.21 -29.24
CA THR A 247 12.38 35.74 -30.49
C THR A 247 11.77 34.96 -31.65
N GLY A 248 11.30 35.65 -32.70
CA GLY A 248 10.47 35.01 -33.73
C GLY A 248 11.13 33.81 -34.40
N ASP A 249 12.46 33.80 -34.47
CA ASP A 249 13.26 32.68 -34.95
C ASP A 249 13.28 31.46 -34.00
N GLN A 250 13.19 31.64 -32.68
CA GLN A 250 13.09 30.53 -31.72
C GLN A 250 11.76 29.77 -31.91
N PHE A 251 10.63 30.50 -31.95
CA PHE A 251 9.32 29.90 -32.27
C PHE A 251 9.35 29.19 -33.63
N LEU A 252 9.96 29.81 -34.64
CA LEU A 252 10.04 29.25 -35.98
C LEU A 252 10.92 27.99 -36.04
N VAL A 253 12.04 27.91 -35.32
CA VAL A 253 12.85 26.68 -35.24
C VAL A 253 12.07 25.56 -34.58
N VAL A 254 11.37 25.81 -33.47
CA VAL A 254 10.50 24.81 -32.80
C VAL A 254 9.37 24.36 -33.73
N ALA A 255 8.66 25.29 -34.36
CA ALA A 255 7.59 24.99 -35.31
C ALA A 255 8.10 24.20 -36.53
N SER A 256 9.28 24.52 -37.06
CA SER A 256 9.90 23.80 -38.16
C SER A 256 10.34 22.38 -37.76
N ALA A 257 10.88 22.22 -36.55
CA ALA A 257 11.27 20.91 -36.02
C ALA A 257 10.07 19.99 -35.81
N ILE A 258 9.00 20.49 -35.20
CA ILE A 258 7.74 19.74 -35.03
C ILE A 258 7.10 19.44 -36.39
N THR A 259 7.06 20.40 -37.33
CA THR A 259 6.57 20.17 -38.69
C THR A 259 7.34 19.04 -39.39
N LEU A 260 8.67 19.02 -39.26
CA LEU A 260 9.51 17.97 -39.84
C LEU A 260 9.30 16.60 -39.18
N ALA A 261 9.13 16.56 -37.85
CA ALA A 261 8.76 15.35 -37.11
C ALA A 261 7.38 14.79 -37.51
N LEU A 262 6.48 15.63 -38.02
CA LEU A 262 5.14 15.22 -38.45
C LEU A 262 5.04 14.84 -39.93
N ARG A 263 6.04 15.14 -40.77
CA ARG A 263 6.04 14.73 -42.20
C ARG A 263 5.94 13.22 -42.42
N PRO A 264 6.62 12.33 -41.67
CA PRO A 264 6.45 10.88 -41.85
C PRO A 264 5.00 10.41 -41.65
N PHE A 265 4.30 10.95 -40.66
CA PHE A 265 2.90 10.62 -40.34
C PHE A 265 1.92 11.02 -41.46
N GLN A 266 2.26 12.00 -42.30
CA GLN A 266 1.47 12.37 -43.48
C GLN A 266 1.54 11.32 -44.61
N LEU A 267 2.46 10.34 -44.52
CA LEU A 267 2.64 9.26 -45.48
C LEU A 267 2.28 7.87 -44.90
N VAL A 268 1.91 7.78 -43.62
CA VAL A 268 1.45 6.52 -42.99
C VAL A 268 0.01 6.26 -43.42
N ASP A 269 -0.19 5.23 -44.23
CA ASP A 269 -1.54 4.76 -44.58
C ASP A 269 -2.15 4.03 -43.38
N LEU A 270 -3.16 4.64 -42.76
CA LEU A 270 -3.75 4.25 -41.47
C LEU A 270 -4.43 2.86 -41.47
N CYS A 271 -4.61 2.26 -42.66
CA CYS A 271 -5.32 1.01 -42.86
C CYS A 271 -4.41 -0.22 -43.05
N ASN A 272 -3.12 -0.06 -43.38
CA ASN A 272 -2.19 -1.18 -43.65
C ASN A 272 -0.80 -0.91 -43.04
N LEU A 273 -0.62 -1.27 -41.76
CA LEU A 273 0.72 -1.33 -41.16
C LEU A 273 1.49 -2.60 -41.56
N ASP A 274 0.79 -3.65 -41.99
CA ASP A 274 1.39 -4.96 -42.23
C ASP A 274 2.18 -5.06 -43.54
N SER A 275 3.40 -5.57 -43.43
CA SER A 275 4.29 -6.11 -44.49
C SER A 275 4.90 -5.17 -45.55
N ALA A 276 4.43 -3.93 -45.76
CA ALA A 276 4.82 -3.14 -46.95
C ALA A 276 5.84 -2.00 -46.78
N ASN A 277 5.92 -1.32 -45.61
CA ASN A 277 6.69 -0.07 -45.47
C ASN A 277 7.48 0.03 -44.13
N SER A 278 8.53 -0.78 -43.97
CA SER A 278 9.37 -0.77 -42.74
C SER A 278 9.93 0.61 -42.38
N HIS A 279 10.34 1.42 -43.35
CA HIS A 279 10.89 2.76 -43.07
C HIS A 279 9.88 3.79 -42.54
N LEU A 280 8.58 3.49 -42.55
CA LEU A 280 7.57 4.32 -41.90
C LEU A 280 7.25 3.81 -40.50
N THR A 281 7.27 2.49 -40.25
CA THR A 281 7.19 1.94 -38.88
C THR A 281 8.42 2.33 -38.05
N ASP A 282 9.63 2.27 -38.64
CA ASP A 282 10.89 2.79 -38.07
C ASP A 282 10.70 4.20 -37.48
N ALA A 283 9.99 5.07 -38.19
CA ALA A 283 9.83 6.48 -37.84
C ALA A 283 8.78 6.74 -36.76
N VAL A 284 7.77 5.88 -36.61
CA VAL A 284 6.80 5.95 -35.50
C VAL A 284 7.45 5.40 -34.22
N GLU A 285 8.27 4.36 -34.34
CA GLU A 285 9.06 3.82 -33.22
C GLU A 285 10.10 4.84 -32.73
N GLU A 286 10.89 5.48 -33.61
CA GLU A 286 11.81 6.54 -33.20
C GLU A 286 11.08 7.77 -32.61
N PHE A 287 9.87 8.12 -33.08
CA PHE A 287 9.06 9.17 -32.44
C PHE A 287 8.70 8.77 -30.99
N CYS A 288 8.24 7.54 -30.77
CA CYS A 288 7.92 7.04 -29.43
C CYS A 288 9.16 7.00 -28.51
N VAL A 289 10.30 6.54 -29.02
CA VAL A 289 11.55 6.43 -28.26
C VAL A 289 12.16 7.80 -27.92
N PHE A 290 12.22 8.75 -28.87
CA PHE A 290 13.00 9.99 -28.69
C PHE A 290 12.18 11.24 -28.38
N LEU A 291 10.93 11.34 -28.84
CA LEU A 291 10.05 12.50 -28.60
C LEU A 291 9.12 12.30 -27.41
N LEU A 292 8.37 11.20 -27.33
CA LEU A 292 7.45 10.97 -26.19
C LEU A 292 8.18 10.86 -24.85
N THR A 293 9.45 10.46 -24.84
CA THR A 293 10.30 10.39 -23.64
C THR A 293 10.96 11.73 -23.25
N VAL A 294 10.55 12.87 -23.83
CA VAL A 294 11.07 14.20 -23.46
C VAL A 294 10.39 14.70 -22.19
N PRO A 295 11.13 15.08 -21.12
CA PRO A 295 10.54 15.62 -19.91
C PRO A 295 9.65 16.85 -20.15
N ARG A 296 8.34 16.67 -19.96
CA ARG A 296 7.27 17.66 -20.14
C ARG A 296 7.20 18.23 -21.56
N LEU A 297 7.15 17.36 -22.57
CA LEU A 297 7.07 17.76 -23.99
C LEU A 297 5.96 18.79 -24.23
N VAL A 298 4.77 18.55 -23.68
CA VAL A 298 3.59 19.43 -23.85
C VAL A 298 3.81 20.82 -23.23
N GLN A 299 4.51 20.92 -22.10
CA GLN A 299 4.80 22.21 -21.44
C GLN A 299 6.01 22.95 -22.05
N ARG A 300 6.94 22.24 -22.71
CA ARG A 300 8.09 22.83 -23.42
C ARG A 300 7.73 23.42 -24.78
N LEU A 301 6.59 23.04 -25.36
CA LEU A 301 6.18 23.46 -26.69
C LEU A 301 5.21 24.66 -26.62
N PRO A 302 5.31 25.60 -27.58
CA PRO A 302 4.27 26.61 -27.78
C PRO A 302 2.88 25.98 -27.93
N THR A 303 1.89 26.53 -27.22
CA THR A 303 0.51 26.00 -27.16
C THR A 303 -0.13 25.81 -28.54
N ILE A 304 0.23 26.65 -29.51
CA ILE A 304 -0.22 26.60 -30.91
C ILE A 304 0.19 25.28 -31.61
N LEU A 305 1.30 24.65 -31.20
CA LEU A 305 1.83 23.43 -31.81
C LEU A 305 1.32 22.15 -31.15
N VAL A 306 0.81 22.21 -29.92
CA VAL A 306 0.30 21.04 -29.19
C VAL A 306 -0.85 20.34 -29.93
N PRO A 307 -1.87 21.02 -30.48
CA PRO A 307 -2.94 20.37 -31.24
C PRO A 307 -2.45 19.52 -32.43
N ALA A 308 -1.34 19.89 -33.06
CA ALA A 308 -0.77 19.11 -34.17
C ALA A 308 -0.21 17.75 -33.72
N LEU A 309 0.24 17.63 -32.46
CA LEU A 309 0.66 16.36 -31.85
C LEU A 309 -0.53 15.53 -31.35
N LYS A 310 -1.64 16.18 -30.97
CA LYS A 310 -2.88 15.53 -30.52
C LYS A 310 -3.69 14.93 -31.66
N HIS A 311 -3.52 15.43 -32.89
CA HIS A 311 -4.29 15.01 -34.06
C HIS A 311 -4.22 13.50 -34.30
N LYS A 312 -5.37 12.89 -34.66
CA LYS A 312 -5.56 11.45 -34.80
C LYS A 312 -4.52 10.75 -35.70
N SER A 313 -4.08 11.41 -36.77
CA SER A 313 -3.05 10.89 -37.69
C SER A 313 -1.66 10.75 -37.08
N VAL A 314 -1.42 11.32 -35.90
CA VAL A 314 -0.15 11.24 -35.16
C VAL A 314 -0.33 10.32 -33.95
N LEU A 315 -1.33 10.61 -33.12
CA LEU A 315 -1.54 9.91 -31.85
C LEU A 315 -1.96 8.44 -32.07
N SER A 316 -2.82 8.14 -33.04
CA SER A 316 -3.27 6.76 -33.27
C SER A 316 -2.15 5.82 -33.75
N PRO A 317 -1.30 6.17 -34.74
CA PRO A 317 -0.09 5.40 -35.05
C PRO A 317 0.86 5.21 -33.86
N CYS A 318 1.11 6.25 -33.06
CA CYS A 318 1.98 6.14 -31.88
C CYS A 318 1.43 5.16 -30.84
N LEU A 319 0.14 5.22 -30.52
CA LEU A 319 -0.49 4.27 -29.59
C LEU A 319 -0.44 2.83 -30.15
N ARG A 320 -0.71 2.63 -31.45
CA ARG A 320 -0.58 1.31 -32.09
C ARG A 320 0.86 0.77 -32.07
N ALA A 321 1.88 1.62 -32.27
CA ALA A 321 3.28 1.21 -32.17
C ALA A 321 3.65 0.77 -30.74
N LEU A 322 3.11 1.43 -29.70
CA LEU A 322 3.25 1.04 -28.28
C LEU A 322 2.51 -0.26 -27.92
N LEU A 323 1.63 -0.76 -28.79
CA LEU A 323 1.03 -2.09 -28.69
C LEU A 323 1.84 -3.16 -29.43
N ILE A 324 2.21 -2.89 -30.69
CA ILE A 324 2.80 -3.86 -31.62
C ILE A 324 4.31 -4.03 -31.39
N SER A 325 5.06 -2.93 -31.34
CA SER A 325 6.53 -2.94 -31.29
C SER A 325 7.09 -2.72 -29.87
N LYS A 326 6.28 -3.00 -28.84
CA LYS A 326 6.53 -2.60 -27.44
C LYS A 326 7.93 -2.98 -26.94
N ASP A 327 8.42 -4.18 -27.27
CA ASP A 327 9.68 -4.70 -26.73
C ASP A 327 10.90 -4.01 -27.36
N ASN A 328 10.81 -3.63 -28.65
CA ASN A 328 11.84 -2.83 -29.32
C ASN A 328 11.85 -1.39 -28.78
N ILE A 329 10.67 -0.78 -28.66
CA ILE A 329 10.51 0.58 -28.11
C ILE A 329 11.06 0.65 -26.68
N PHE A 330 10.67 -0.27 -25.79
CA PHE A 330 11.07 -0.24 -24.39
C PHE A 330 12.56 -0.55 -24.18
N THR A 331 13.16 -1.43 -24.99
CA THR A 331 14.61 -1.67 -24.92
C THR A 331 15.45 -0.51 -25.48
N GLU A 332 14.95 0.26 -26.45
CA GLU A 332 15.58 1.52 -26.85
C GLU A 332 15.35 2.64 -25.83
N MET A 333 14.16 2.75 -25.21
CA MET A 333 13.91 3.70 -24.13
C MET A 333 14.87 3.49 -22.95
N SER A 334 15.11 2.25 -22.53
CA SER A 334 16.04 1.98 -21.40
C SER A 334 17.49 2.35 -21.70
N LYS A 335 17.90 2.49 -22.97
CA LYS A 335 19.24 2.96 -23.37
C LYS A 335 19.42 4.47 -23.25
N LEU A 336 18.31 5.22 -23.06
CA LEU A 336 18.34 6.66 -22.81
C LEU A 336 18.49 7.00 -21.33
N ASP A 337 18.20 6.07 -20.44
CA ASP A 337 18.18 6.31 -19.00
C ASP A 337 19.59 6.34 -18.40
N HIS A 338 19.84 7.31 -17.52
CA HIS A 338 21.12 7.49 -16.85
C HIS A 338 21.12 6.77 -15.49
N PRO A 339 22.26 6.24 -15.01
CA PRO A 339 22.33 5.42 -13.79
C PRO A 339 22.24 6.21 -12.48
N LYS A 340 21.44 7.29 -12.42
CA LYS A 340 21.10 8.02 -11.19
C LYS A 340 19.68 7.64 -10.78
N ALA A 341 19.51 7.07 -9.59
CA ALA A 341 18.24 6.51 -9.13
C ALA A 341 17.12 7.56 -8.96
N ASP A 342 17.47 8.83 -8.73
CA ASP A 342 16.54 9.90 -8.34
C ASP A 342 15.75 10.53 -9.52
N GLN A 343 15.71 9.86 -10.69
CA GLN A 343 15.08 10.40 -11.91
C GLN A 343 14.06 9.44 -12.50
N ILE A 344 12.88 9.99 -12.87
CA ILE A 344 11.81 9.27 -13.57
C ILE A 344 12.37 8.74 -14.91
N PRO A 345 12.20 7.44 -15.22
CA PRO A 345 12.73 6.84 -16.44
C PRO A 345 12.05 7.39 -17.69
N SER A 346 12.69 7.20 -18.84
CA SER A 346 12.20 7.65 -20.15
C SER A 346 10.79 7.14 -20.46
N SER A 347 10.47 5.91 -20.05
CA SER A 347 9.12 5.33 -20.13
C SER A 347 8.09 6.05 -19.25
N GLY A 348 8.48 6.57 -18.09
CA GLY A 348 7.61 7.36 -17.20
C GLY A 348 7.27 8.73 -17.79
N TRP A 349 8.21 9.35 -18.51
CA TRP A 349 7.94 10.56 -19.30
C TRP A 349 7.05 10.28 -20.51
N ALA A 350 7.23 9.14 -21.19
CA ALA A 350 6.32 8.69 -22.24
C ALA A 350 4.89 8.49 -21.71
N LEU A 351 4.72 7.87 -20.54
CA LEU A 351 3.42 7.71 -19.88
C LEU A 351 2.73 9.06 -19.64
N ALA A 352 3.44 10.03 -19.05
CA ALA A 352 2.91 11.36 -18.77
C ALA A 352 2.55 12.13 -20.06
N ASN A 353 3.43 12.13 -21.06
CA ASN A 353 3.17 12.85 -22.32
C ASN A 353 2.03 12.20 -23.13
N VAL A 354 1.87 10.87 -23.11
CA VAL A 354 0.72 10.19 -23.75
C VAL A 354 -0.59 10.59 -23.08
N VAL A 355 -0.64 10.62 -21.74
CA VAL A 355 -1.81 11.11 -20.99
C VAL A 355 -2.14 12.57 -21.32
N GLN A 356 -1.13 13.45 -21.37
CA GLN A 356 -1.33 14.88 -21.69
C GLN A 356 -1.68 15.15 -23.17
N LEU A 357 -1.26 14.30 -24.11
CA LEU A 357 -1.65 14.40 -25.52
C LEU A 357 -3.04 13.83 -25.79
N ALA A 358 -3.47 12.82 -25.04
CA ALA A 358 -4.82 12.25 -25.17
C ALA A 358 -5.93 13.15 -24.60
N THR A 359 -5.61 14.21 -23.85
CA THR A 359 -6.59 14.94 -23.02
C THR A 359 -6.52 16.46 -23.22
N ASP A 360 -7.66 17.13 -23.28
CA ASP A 360 -7.79 18.57 -23.54
C ASP A 360 -8.14 19.37 -22.27
N GLU A 361 -7.17 20.17 -21.80
CA GLU A 361 -7.29 21.05 -20.63
C GLU A 361 -7.95 22.41 -20.91
N SER A 362 -8.36 22.69 -22.15
CA SER A 362 -8.94 23.99 -22.56
C SER A 362 -10.38 24.22 -22.09
N LEU A 363 -11.04 23.20 -21.54
CA LEU A 363 -12.39 23.25 -20.99
C LEU A 363 -12.37 22.92 -19.50
N SER A 364 -13.16 23.66 -18.72
CA SER A 364 -13.21 23.55 -17.25
C SER A 364 -13.64 22.19 -16.70
N SER A 365 -14.17 21.29 -17.54
CA SER A 365 -14.52 19.91 -17.17
C SER A 365 -13.41 18.88 -17.46
N GLY A 366 -12.47 19.17 -18.37
CA GLY A 366 -11.60 18.17 -19.02
C GLY A 366 -12.35 17.23 -19.98
N GLN A 367 -11.72 16.85 -21.09
CA GLN A 367 -12.23 15.85 -22.06
C GLN A 367 -11.06 15.08 -22.71
N PHE A 368 -11.34 13.93 -23.31
CA PHE A 368 -10.41 13.29 -24.27
C PHE A 368 -10.39 14.07 -25.60
N SER A 369 -9.28 13.99 -26.32
CA SER A 369 -9.16 14.59 -27.65
C SER A 369 -10.16 14.01 -28.65
N GLN A 370 -10.60 14.85 -29.60
CA GLN A 370 -11.60 14.46 -30.59
C GLN A 370 -11.12 13.28 -31.45
N ASP A 371 -12.03 12.34 -31.71
CA ASP A 371 -11.80 11.08 -32.43
C ASP A 371 -10.75 10.11 -31.83
N LEU A 372 -10.39 10.25 -30.55
CA LEU A 372 -9.51 9.32 -29.83
C LEU A 372 -10.10 7.90 -29.75
N ASP A 373 -9.26 6.91 -30.00
CA ASP A 373 -9.55 5.49 -29.83
C ASP A 373 -9.28 5.08 -28.37
N CYS A 374 -10.32 5.10 -27.53
CA CYS A 374 -10.20 4.81 -26.10
C CYS A 374 -9.70 3.38 -25.76
N PRO A 375 -10.16 2.30 -26.43
CA PRO A 375 -9.56 0.96 -26.26
C PRO A 375 -8.05 0.96 -26.53
N VAL A 376 -7.61 1.47 -27.69
CA VAL A 376 -6.19 1.52 -28.06
C VAL A 376 -5.38 2.41 -27.11
N TYR A 377 -5.94 3.52 -26.62
CA TYR A 377 -5.34 4.34 -25.59
C TYR A 377 -5.13 3.58 -24.28
N VAL A 378 -6.16 2.93 -23.72
CA VAL A 378 -6.06 2.21 -22.44
C VAL A 378 -5.04 1.07 -22.52
N HIS A 379 -5.07 0.26 -23.58
CA HIS A 379 -4.10 -0.83 -23.75
C HIS A 379 -2.65 -0.30 -23.88
N ALA A 380 -2.43 0.80 -24.61
CA ALA A 380 -1.09 1.39 -24.77
C ALA A 380 -0.57 1.99 -23.45
N VAL A 381 -1.43 2.69 -22.70
CA VAL A 381 -1.09 3.23 -21.37
C VAL A 381 -0.80 2.09 -20.39
N ASN A 382 -1.54 0.98 -20.43
CA ASN A 382 -1.27 -0.21 -19.61
C ASN A 382 0.10 -0.84 -19.91
N ASN A 383 0.47 -1.01 -21.19
CA ASN A 383 1.80 -1.50 -21.59
C ASN A 383 2.93 -0.62 -21.03
N VAL A 384 2.79 0.70 -21.13
CA VAL A 384 3.82 1.64 -20.64
C VAL A 384 3.86 1.65 -19.10
N ALA A 385 2.71 1.66 -18.44
CA ALA A 385 2.63 1.67 -16.97
C ALA A 385 3.20 0.39 -16.34
N GLU A 386 2.97 -0.79 -16.94
CA GLU A 386 3.58 -2.05 -16.50
C GLU A 386 5.11 -2.02 -16.59
N ASN A 387 5.68 -1.44 -17.66
CA ASN A 387 7.13 -1.26 -17.80
C ASN A 387 7.70 -0.27 -16.76
N VAL A 388 7.01 0.85 -16.49
CA VAL A 388 7.44 1.81 -15.45
C VAL A 388 7.37 1.18 -14.04
N LEU A 389 6.40 0.31 -13.77
CA LEU A 389 6.31 -0.43 -12.51
C LEU A 389 7.45 -1.44 -12.34
N ALA A 390 7.80 -2.19 -13.39
CA ALA A 390 8.95 -3.11 -13.33
C ALA A 390 10.26 -2.38 -13.00
N TRP A 391 10.45 -1.16 -13.53
CA TRP A 391 11.54 -0.28 -13.12
C TRP A 391 11.42 0.15 -11.64
N ALA A 392 10.25 0.67 -11.22
CA ALA A 392 10.04 1.18 -9.86
C ALA A 392 10.26 0.10 -8.78
N GLU A 393 9.82 -1.14 -9.03
CA GLU A 393 10.02 -2.27 -8.10
C GLU A 393 11.49 -2.70 -8.02
N SER A 394 12.26 -2.54 -9.10
CA SER A 394 13.71 -2.79 -9.08
C SER A 394 14.48 -1.76 -8.23
N VAL A 395 14.09 -0.48 -8.27
CA VAL A 395 14.70 0.62 -7.49
C VAL A 395 14.21 0.61 -6.03
N GLY A 396 12.96 0.21 -5.79
CA GLY A 396 12.43 -0.02 -4.44
C GLY A 396 13.12 -1.19 -3.70
N CYS A 397 13.74 -2.12 -4.43
CA CYS A 397 14.48 -3.24 -3.84
C CYS A 397 15.90 -2.86 -3.40
N THR A 398 16.56 -1.89 -4.05
CA THR A 398 17.90 -1.42 -3.66
C THR A 398 17.86 -0.43 -2.50
N THR A 399 16.89 0.49 -2.48
CA THR A 399 16.72 1.51 -1.44
C THR A 399 16.34 0.96 -0.07
N LYS A 400 15.58 -0.14 0.01
CA LYS A 400 15.29 -0.83 1.29
C LYS A 400 16.54 -1.33 2.01
N ASN A 401 17.62 -1.64 1.28
CA ASN A 401 18.87 -2.15 1.84
C ASN A 401 19.82 -1.04 2.33
N SER A 402 19.46 0.25 2.20
CA SER A 402 20.33 1.39 2.56
C SER A 402 19.82 2.24 3.73
N HIS A 403 18.64 1.95 4.28
CA HIS A 403 18.04 2.70 5.41
C HIS A 403 18.04 1.94 6.74
N SER A 404 18.91 0.93 6.88
CA SER A 404 19.04 0.09 8.09
C SER A 404 20.39 0.27 8.79
N LEU A 405 20.77 1.51 9.07
CA LEU A 405 21.88 1.91 9.95
C LEU A 405 21.61 3.35 10.46
N ASP A 406 22.30 3.72 11.55
CA ASP A 406 22.22 5.02 12.24
C ASP A 406 20.83 5.46 12.74
N ASN A 407 20.34 4.72 13.74
CA ASN A 407 19.45 5.26 14.78
C ASN A 407 20.06 4.91 16.16
N THR A 408 21.06 5.68 16.58
CA THR A 408 21.64 5.64 17.93
C THR A 408 21.45 6.99 18.60
N GLU A 409 20.80 7.00 19.75
CA GLU A 409 20.63 8.21 20.56
C GLU A 409 21.99 8.64 21.13
N SER A 410 22.28 9.94 21.06
CA SER A 410 23.21 10.57 22.00
C SER A 410 22.70 11.97 22.35
N THR A 411 22.74 12.28 23.65
CA THR A 411 22.37 13.57 24.20
C THR A 411 23.55 14.54 24.10
N ASN A 412 23.31 15.80 23.74
CA ASN A 412 23.58 16.96 24.62
C ASN A 412 23.36 18.32 23.93
N GLU A 413 22.63 19.18 24.63
CA GLU A 413 22.82 20.64 24.76
C GLU A 413 22.81 21.56 23.52
N VAL A 414 22.71 22.86 23.82
CA VAL A 414 22.38 23.93 22.88
C VAL A 414 23.63 24.66 22.39
N HIS A 415 23.75 24.87 21.08
CA HIS A 415 24.34 26.10 20.54
C HIS A 415 23.85 26.38 19.11
N ASP A 416 23.42 27.61 18.85
CA ASP A 416 23.11 28.11 17.50
C ASP A 416 24.37 28.24 16.64
N THR A 417 24.33 27.77 15.38
CA THR A 417 24.73 28.58 14.21
C THR A 417 24.38 27.92 12.88
N ASN A 418 24.07 28.77 11.89
CA ASN A 418 24.18 28.54 10.44
C ASN A 418 23.42 27.36 9.83
N VAL A 419 22.14 27.61 9.53
CA VAL A 419 21.40 26.89 8.47
C VAL A 419 22.12 27.03 7.13
N TRP A 420 22.39 25.92 6.44
CA TRP A 420 22.68 25.91 5.00
C TRP A 420 21.68 25.01 4.26
N ASP A 421 21.36 25.39 3.02
CA ASP A 421 20.24 24.86 2.25
C ASP A 421 20.40 23.38 1.88
N GLY A 422 19.37 22.58 2.21
CA GLY A 422 19.28 21.15 1.89
C GLY A 422 17.85 20.59 1.85
N LYS A 423 16.82 21.43 2.05
CA LYS A 423 15.40 21.02 2.08
C LYS A 423 14.61 21.42 0.81
N THR A 424 15.22 22.20 -0.08
CA THR A 424 14.56 22.79 -1.26
C THR A 424 14.39 21.83 -2.44
N THR A 425 15.16 20.75 -2.52
CA THR A 425 15.08 19.77 -3.62
C THR A 425 13.88 18.83 -3.52
N PHE A 426 13.62 18.20 -2.38
CA PHE A 426 12.57 17.18 -2.25
C PHE A 426 11.15 17.74 -2.49
N GLY A 427 10.79 18.84 -1.81
CA GLY A 427 9.49 19.49 -1.99
C GLY A 427 9.26 20.08 -3.39
N SER A 428 10.31 20.20 -4.21
CA SER A 428 10.14 20.52 -5.63
C SER A 428 9.60 19.32 -6.42
N LEU A 429 10.11 18.10 -6.18
CA LEU A 429 9.71 16.90 -6.92
C LEU A 429 8.23 16.56 -6.69
N GLU A 430 7.73 16.76 -5.48
CA GLU A 430 6.35 16.48 -5.08
C GLU A 430 5.31 17.27 -5.90
N ARG A 431 5.46 18.60 -5.98
CA ARG A 431 4.59 19.46 -6.82
C ARG A 431 4.67 19.07 -8.30
N LEU A 432 5.86 18.71 -8.76
CA LEU A 432 6.12 18.38 -10.15
C LEU A 432 5.56 17.00 -10.56
N ASN A 433 5.44 16.07 -9.61
CA ASN A 433 4.81 14.75 -9.84
C ASN A 433 3.27 14.85 -9.91
N ALA A 434 2.65 15.76 -9.14
CA ALA A 434 1.20 15.90 -9.11
C ALA A 434 0.59 16.40 -10.42
N GLU A 435 1.23 17.32 -11.13
CA GLU A 435 0.71 17.86 -12.41
C GLU A 435 0.84 16.88 -13.59
N LEU A 436 1.85 16.01 -13.58
CA LEU A 436 2.17 15.13 -14.72
C LEU A 436 1.05 14.15 -15.08
N TRP A 437 0.30 13.70 -14.08
CA TRP A 437 -0.75 12.69 -14.22
C TRP A 437 -2.15 13.22 -13.85
N LYS A 438 -2.30 14.55 -13.83
CA LYS A 438 -3.53 15.28 -13.45
C LYS A 438 -4.83 14.77 -14.06
N PRO A 439 -4.92 14.43 -15.37
CA PRO A 439 -6.16 13.90 -15.95
C PRO A 439 -6.61 12.57 -15.32
N VAL A 440 -5.67 11.71 -14.90
CA VAL A 440 -5.99 10.33 -14.49
C VAL A 440 -6.69 10.28 -13.12
N TYR A 441 -6.38 11.21 -12.21
CA TYR A 441 -7.08 11.32 -10.91
C TYR A 441 -8.27 12.30 -10.92
N GLN A 442 -8.71 12.75 -12.10
CA GLN A 442 -9.96 13.51 -12.25
C GLN A 442 -11.12 12.58 -12.62
N GLN A 443 -12.27 12.77 -11.97
CA GLN A 443 -13.45 11.90 -12.08
C GLN A 443 -13.98 11.76 -13.52
N TRP A 444 -13.87 12.82 -14.33
CA TRP A 444 -14.31 12.81 -15.73
C TRP A 444 -13.61 11.73 -16.57
N HIS A 445 -12.34 11.42 -16.27
CA HIS A 445 -11.54 10.46 -17.04
C HIS A 445 -12.07 9.03 -16.85
N LEU A 446 -12.26 8.60 -15.59
CA LEU A 446 -12.90 7.30 -15.30
C LEU A 446 -14.33 7.24 -15.82
N MET A 447 -15.15 8.26 -15.55
CA MET A 447 -16.54 8.31 -16.01
C MET A 447 -16.64 8.19 -17.53
N THR A 448 -15.78 8.87 -18.28
CA THR A 448 -15.78 8.79 -19.75
C THR A 448 -15.42 7.37 -20.23
N LEU A 449 -14.37 6.75 -19.68
CA LEU A 449 -13.99 5.37 -20.00
C LEU A 449 -15.13 4.37 -19.68
N LEU A 450 -15.82 4.54 -18.54
CA LEU A 450 -16.99 3.72 -18.19
C LEU A 450 -18.17 3.93 -19.15
N THR A 451 -18.42 5.15 -19.64
CA THR A 451 -19.46 5.35 -20.67
C THR A 451 -19.09 4.74 -22.02
N VAL A 452 -17.81 4.68 -22.39
CA VAL A 452 -17.35 4.00 -23.61
C VAL A 452 -17.54 2.48 -23.46
N MET A 453 -17.05 1.90 -22.37
CA MET A 453 -17.26 0.48 -22.03
C MET A 453 -18.75 0.09 -22.10
N LYS A 454 -19.63 0.88 -21.47
CA LYS A 454 -21.07 0.60 -21.46
C LYS A 454 -21.72 0.80 -22.84
N LYS A 455 -21.24 1.73 -23.68
CA LYS A 455 -21.69 1.88 -25.09
C LYS A 455 -21.31 0.68 -25.97
N ASN A 456 -20.07 0.21 -25.89
CA ASN A 456 -19.58 -0.95 -26.66
C ASN A 456 -20.44 -2.19 -26.39
N ALA A 457 -20.77 -2.45 -25.12
CA ALA A 457 -21.62 -3.57 -24.71
C ALA A 457 -23.00 -3.59 -25.39
N PHE A 458 -23.64 -2.42 -25.60
CA PHE A 458 -24.91 -2.35 -26.33
C PHE A 458 -24.75 -2.61 -27.83
N THR A 459 -23.66 -2.16 -28.46
CA THR A 459 -23.45 -2.34 -29.91
C THR A 459 -23.14 -3.77 -30.34
N GLY A 460 -22.58 -4.60 -29.45
CA GLY A 460 -22.23 -6.00 -29.75
C GLY A 460 -23.43 -6.90 -30.08
N CYS A 461 -24.65 -6.52 -29.69
CA CYS A 461 -25.85 -7.35 -29.84
C CYS A 461 -26.50 -7.29 -31.25
N CYS A 462 -26.07 -6.39 -32.14
CA CYS A 462 -26.84 -6.04 -33.36
C CYS A 462 -26.11 -6.12 -34.71
N ASN A 463 -24.86 -6.60 -34.79
CA ASN A 463 -24.12 -6.65 -36.07
C ASN A 463 -23.32 -7.96 -36.25
N THR A 464 -23.94 -8.97 -36.87
CA THR A 464 -23.34 -10.29 -37.16
C THR A 464 -22.68 -10.40 -38.55
N LEU A 465 -22.50 -9.29 -39.29
CA LEU A 465 -21.88 -9.28 -40.63
C LEU A 465 -20.93 -8.09 -40.82
N ARG A 466 -19.63 -8.28 -40.55
CA ARG A 466 -18.53 -7.43 -41.04
C ARG A 466 -17.20 -8.19 -41.06
N ASN A 467 -16.40 -7.97 -42.11
CA ASN A 467 -15.28 -8.83 -42.52
C ASN A 467 -14.18 -9.08 -41.47
N GLU A 468 -13.48 -10.21 -41.63
CA GLU A 468 -12.61 -10.85 -40.64
C GLU A 468 -11.11 -10.47 -40.73
N CYS A 469 -10.77 -9.23 -41.12
CA CYS A 469 -9.36 -8.78 -41.20
C CYS A 469 -9.18 -7.35 -40.65
N ALA A 470 -8.06 -7.15 -39.93
CA ALA A 470 -7.58 -5.92 -39.28
C ALA A 470 -8.13 -5.54 -37.88
N ASP A 471 -8.68 -6.49 -37.10
CA ASP A 471 -9.26 -6.21 -35.78
C ASP A 471 -8.84 -7.18 -34.66
N HIS A 472 -8.01 -6.71 -33.71
CA HIS A 472 -7.60 -7.44 -32.50
C HIS A 472 -7.77 -6.65 -31.18
N PHE A 473 -8.25 -5.40 -31.23
CA PHE A 473 -8.36 -4.50 -30.07
C PHE A 473 -9.75 -3.83 -29.95
N ARG A 474 -10.82 -4.50 -30.40
CA ARG A 474 -12.13 -3.85 -30.63
C ARG A 474 -12.86 -3.31 -29.38
N ASP A 475 -12.70 -3.92 -28.21
CA ASP A 475 -13.56 -3.65 -27.06
C ASP A 475 -12.81 -3.36 -25.75
N LEU A 476 -13.10 -2.21 -25.16
CA LEU A 476 -12.65 -1.80 -23.82
C LEU A 476 -13.52 -2.49 -22.75
N ARG A 477 -12.93 -3.36 -21.93
CA ARG A 477 -13.63 -4.07 -20.84
C ARG A 477 -13.28 -3.46 -19.48
N LEU A 478 -14.08 -3.78 -18.46
CA LEU A 478 -13.84 -3.34 -17.08
C LEU A 478 -12.45 -3.75 -16.57
N LEU A 479 -11.98 -4.95 -16.94
CA LEU A 479 -10.66 -5.46 -16.60
C LEU A 479 -9.52 -4.55 -17.13
N ASP A 480 -9.66 -4.01 -18.34
CA ASP A 480 -8.63 -3.18 -18.96
C ASP A 480 -8.54 -1.79 -18.28
N ILE A 481 -9.69 -1.29 -17.79
CA ILE A 481 -9.79 -0.11 -16.91
C ILE A 481 -9.23 -0.42 -15.51
N ALA A 482 -9.49 -1.61 -14.97
CA ALA A 482 -8.96 -2.04 -13.68
C ALA A 482 -7.43 -2.18 -13.70
N TYR A 483 -6.84 -2.70 -14.78
CA TYR A 483 -5.38 -2.69 -14.97
C TYR A 483 -4.82 -1.26 -14.94
N LEU A 484 -5.42 -0.33 -15.68
CA LEU A 484 -4.99 1.07 -15.70
C LEU A 484 -4.93 1.67 -14.30
N TYR A 485 -6.02 1.57 -13.54
CA TYR A 485 -6.08 2.18 -12.21
C TYR A 485 -5.27 1.42 -11.15
N SER A 486 -5.16 0.09 -11.24
CA SER A 486 -4.28 -0.71 -10.38
C SER A 486 -2.80 -0.40 -10.60
N TYR A 487 -2.39 -0.18 -11.86
CA TYR A 487 -1.03 0.25 -12.18
C TYR A 487 -0.75 1.69 -11.72
N MET A 488 -1.64 2.63 -12.05
CA MET A 488 -1.47 4.04 -11.65
C MET A 488 -1.51 4.21 -10.12
N LEU A 489 -2.31 3.44 -9.39
CA LEU A 489 -2.32 3.41 -7.92
C LEU A 489 -0.96 3.02 -7.34
N ARG A 490 -0.33 1.96 -7.89
CA ARG A 490 1.01 1.50 -7.49
C ARG A 490 2.08 2.54 -7.85
N LEU A 491 2.02 3.13 -9.05
CA LEU A 491 2.95 4.18 -9.49
C LEU A 491 2.92 5.42 -8.60
N PHE A 492 1.73 5.92 -8.26
CA PHE A 492 1.58 7.02 -7.31
C PHE A 492 2.14 6.65 -5.93
N SER A 493 1.88 5.43 -5.45
CA SER A 493 2.42 4.95 -4.18
C SER A 493 3.94 4.80 -4.16
N SER A 494 4.59 4.60 -5.31
CA SER A 494 6.06 4.50 -5.41
C SER A 494 6.75 5.85 -5.64
N LEU A 495 6.10 6.81 -6.32
CA LEU A 495 6.71 8.10 -6.70
C LEU A 495 6.26 9.30 -5.85
N ASN A 496 5.34 9.12 -4.91
CA ASN A 496 4.86 10.16 -4.01
C ASN A 496 4.77 9.65 -2.56
N PRO A 497 5.90 9.57 -1.82
CA PRO A 497 5.91 8.97 -0.48
C PRO A 497 5.18 9.81 0.59
N LEU A 498 4.98 11.11 0.38
CA LEU A 498 4.36 12.01 1.37
C LEU A 498 2.92 12.41 1.03
N GLY A 499 2.55 12.56 -0.25
CA GLY A 499 1.15 12.76 -0.67
C GLY A 499 0.40 11.46 -1.01
N GLY A 500 1.13 10.36 -1.25
CA GLY A 500 0.60 9.03 -1.48
C GLY A 500 -0.26 8.88 -2.75
N SER A 501 -1.06 7.81 -2.75
CA SER A 501 -2.06 7.47 -3.77
C SER A 501 -3.45 8.08 -3.50
N LEU A 502 -3.56 8.97 -2.51
CA LEU A 502 -4.83 9.47 -1.95
C LEU A 502 -5.74 10.13 -3.00
N SER A 503 -5.20 10.91 -3.94
CA SER A 503 -5.99 11.55 -5.00
C SER A 503 -6.69 10.53 -5.90
N ILE A 504 -6.00 9.43 -6.24
CA ILE A 504 -6.59 8.32 -6.99
C ILE A 504 -7.63 7.60 -6.12
N LEU A 505 -7.31 7.25 -4.88
CA LEU A 505 -8.24 6.54 -4.00
C LEU A 505 -9.54 7.32 -3.77
N ASN A 506 -9.47 8.64 -3.55
CA ASN A 506 -10.65 9.50 -3.45
C ASN A 506 -11.48 9.43 -4.73
N MET A 507 -10.87 9.69 -5.90
CA MET A 507 -11.59 9.68 -7.19
C MET A 507 -12.25 8.33 -7.46
N LEU A 508 -11.55 7.21 -7.22
CA LEU A 508 -12.08 5.86 -7.42
C LEU A 508 -13.18 5.48 -6.43
N SER A 509 -13.09 5.93 -5.17
CA SER A 509 -14.08 5.61 -4.12
C SER A 509 -15.39 6.38 -4.29
N PHE A 510 -15.33 7.61 -4.80
CA PHE A 510 -16.51 8.47 -5.01
C PHE A 510 -17.03 8.45 -6.46
N THR A 511 -16.46 7.63 -7.35
CA THR A 511 -17.04 7.42 -8.69
C THR A 511 -18.21 6.43 -8.61
N PRO A 512 -19.45 6.85 -8.94
CA PRO A 512 -20.62 5.99 -8.78
C PRO A 512 -20.56 4.77 -9.71
N GLY A 513 -21.04 3.63 -9.19
CA GLY A 513 -21.09 2.37 -9.93
C GLY A 513 -19.76 1.61 -10.04
N PHE A 514 -18.61 2.28 -10.15
CA PHE A 514 -17.33 1.60 -10.43
C PHE A 514 -16.96 0.49 -9.43
N LEU A 515 -17.14 0.75 -8.12
CA LEU A 515 -16.86 -0.24 -7.07
C LEU A 515 -17.87 -1.41 -7.07
N LEU A 516 -19.10 -1.17 -7.53
CA LEU A 516 -20.14 -2.20 -7.69
C LEU A 516 -19.86 -3.06 -8.93
N ASP A 517 -19.67 -2.43 -10.08
CA ASP A 517 -19.31 -3.09 -11.36
C ASP A 517 -18.10 -4.04 -11.15
N MET A 518 -17.08 -3.60 -10.41
CA MET A 518 -15.92 -4.44 -10.06
C MET A 518 -16.26 -5.59 -9.11
N TRP A 519 -17.07 -5.36 -8.07
CA TRP A 519 -17.45 -6.44 -7.16
C TRP A 519 -18.34 -7.48 -7.86
N GLU A 520 -19.25 -7.09 -8.74
CA GLU A 520 -20.08 -8.04 -9.50
C GLU A 520 -19.21 -8.89 -10.45
N SER A 521 -18.19 -8.29 -11.07
CA SER A 521 -17.19 -9.02 -11.87
C SER A 521 -16.28 -9.94 -11.04
N LEU A 522 -16.07 -9.63 -9.75
CA LEU A 522 -15.35 -10.49 -8.82
C LEU A 522 -16.26 -11.60 -8.27
N GLU A 523 -17.48 -11.30 -7.81
CA GLU A 523 -18.44 -12.26 -7.24
C GLU A 523 -18.77 -13.35 -8.26
N SER A 524 -19.01 -12.99 -9.52
CA SER A 524 -19.21 -13.94 -10.62
C SER A 524 -17.98 -14.81 -10.89
N SER A 525 -16.76 -14.25 -10.84
CA SER A 525 -15.52 -15.02 -11.02
C SER A 525 -15.17 -15.90 -9.82
N ILE A 526 -15.57 -15.55 -8.60
CA ILE A 526 -15.19 -16.22 -7.35
C ILE A 526 -16.20 -17.31 -6.96
N PHE A 527 -17.49 -17.06 -7.18
CA PHE A 527 -18.59 -17.91 -6.73
C PHE A 527 -19.36 -18.61 -7.87
N SER A 528 -18.82 -18.62 -9.09
CA SER A 528 -19.41 -19.35 -10.22
C SER A 528 -19.54 -20.85 -9.90
N ARG A 529 -20.79 -21.32 -9.81
CA ARG A 529 -21.07 -22.76 -9.68
C ARG A 529 -20.73 -23.48 -10.98
N VAL A 530 -20.12 -24.66 -10.87
CA VAL A 530 -20.07 -25.64 -11.96
C VAL A 530 -21.46 -26.27 -12.12
N GLN A 531 -22.36 -25.56 -12.79
CA GLN A 531 -23.65 -26.08 -13.25
C GLN A 531 -23.66 -26.13 -14.77
N ASP A 532 -23.08 -27.18 -15.34
CA ASP A 532 -23.47 -27.62 -16.69
C ASP A 532 -23.38 -29.13 -16.89
N LYS A 533 -24.32 -29.83 -16.24
CA LYS A 533 -24.72 -31.20 -16.58
C LYS A 533 -26.22 -31.39 -16.27
N THR A 534 -27.10 -31.03 -17.20
CA THR A 534 -28.33 -31.81 -17.44
C THR A 534 -29.05 -31.43 -18.74
N PHE A 535 -29.56 -32.45 -19.43
CA PHE A 535 -30.66 -32.42 -20.42
C PHE A 535 -30.65 -31.35 -21.53
N THR A 536 -29.89 -31.65 -22.59
CA THR A 536 -30.41 -31.41 -23.95
C THR A 536 -31.53 -32.42 -24.25
N THR A 537 -32.78 -31.96 -24.35
CA THR A 537 -33.91 -32.78 -24.79
C THR A 537 -33.88 -33.00 -26.30
N GLY A 538 -33.00 -33.89 -26.77
CA GLY A 538 -32.95 -34.35 -28.16
C GLY A 538 -33.93 -35.50 -28.40
N THR A 539 -34.98 -35.26 -29.21
CA THR A 539 -36.00 -36.27 -29.52
C THR A 539 -35.41 -37.45 -30.31
N SER A 540 -35.99 -38.63 -30.10
CA SER A 540 -35.50 -39.89 -30.67
C SER A 540 -35.55 -39.99 -32.19
N SER A 541 -34.41 -40.30 -32.81
CA SER A 541 -34.35 -41.18 -33.99
C SER A 541 -33.15 -42.13 -33.85
N GLY A 542 -33.40 -43.37 -33.48
CA GLY A 542 -32.35 -44.39 -33.40
C GLY A 542 -32.16 -45.09 -34.74
N HIS A 543 -30.91 -45.39 -35.09
CA HIS A 543 -30.59 -46.63 -35.80
C HIS A 543 -29.22 -47.16 -35.42
N ILE A 544 -29.07 -48.48 -35.47
CA ILE A 544 -27.96 -49.25 -34.89
C ILE A 544 -26.95 -49.62 -36.00
N VAL A 545 -25.66 -49.78 -35.63
CA VAL A 545 -24.64 -50.76 -36.10
C VAL A 545 -23.26 -50.09 -36.17
N GLY A 546 -22.20 -50.77 -35.68
CA GLY A 546 -20.81 -50.33 -35.93
C GLY A 546 -19.73 -50.65 -34.87
N SER A 547 -19.65 -51.87 -34.33
CA SER A 547 -18.56 -52.24 -33.41
C SER A 547 -17.32 -52.78 -34.15
N ILE A 548 -16.19 -52.06 -34.09
CA ILE A 548 -14.78 -52.49 -34.27
C ILE A 548 -13.89 -51.33 -33.77
N GLY A 549 -12.74 -51.49 -33.10
CA GLY A 549 -12.10 -52.71 -32.57
C GLY A 549 -10.56 -52.59 -32.56
N LYS A 550 -9.89 -53.12 -31.50
CA LYS A 550 -8.43 -53.16 -31.22
C LYS A 550 -7.84 -51.81 -30.73
N THR A 551 -7.10 -51.64 -29.63
CA THR A 551 -6.20 -52.42 -28.72
C THR A 551 -4.69 -52.35 -29.01
N GLN A 552 -3.93 -51.69 -28.13
CA GLN A 552 -2.59 -52.09 -27.67
C GLN A 552 -2.34 -51.42 -26.29
N ARG A 553 -2.18 -52.14 -25.16
CA ARG A 553 -0.97 -52.80 -24.57
C ARG A 553 0.18 -51.80 -24.25
N LYS A 554 0.95 -51.89 -23.14
CA LYS A 554 0.96 -52.70 -21.88
C LYS A 554 1.86 -51.92 -20.88
N ILE A 555 1.58 -51.79 -19.58
CA ILE A 555 1.74 -52.74 -18.42
C ILE A 555 3.18 -53.17 -18.07
N SER A 556 3.65 -52.70 -16.91
CA SER A 556 4.45 -53.37 -15.85
C SER A 556 4.12 -52.65 -14.51
N LYS A 557 3.67 -53.22 -13.38
CA LYS A 557 3.67 -54.58 -12.77
C LYS A 557 5.08 -55.12 -12.46
N ASP A 558 5.36 -55.79 -11.34
CA ASP A 558 4.66 -56.13 -10.06
C ASP A 558 5.73 -56.04 -8.91
N VAL A 559 5.56 -56.18 -7.59
CA VAL A 559 4.52 -56.66 -6.61
C VAL A 559 4.80 -55.93 -5.25
N GLY A 560 4.10 -56.03 -4.11
CA GLY A 560 2.98 -56.87 -3.64
C GLY A 560 2.57 -56.57 -2.16
N ASN A 561 1.56 -57.29 -1.66
CA ASN A 561 0.80 -56.94 -0.42
C ASN A 561 1.23 -57.65 0.88
N LYS A 562 0.60 -57.21 1.99
CA LYS A 562 0.50 -57.77 3.37
C LYS A 562 1.53 -57.17 4.35
N TRP A 563 1.18 -56.82 5.59
CA TRP A 563 0.10 -57.33 6.45
C TRP A 563 -0.93 -56.28 6.92
N ALA A 564 -2.01 -56.76 7.56
CA ALA A 564 -3.01 -55.96 8.27
C ALA A 564 -3.28 -56.55 9.67
N ASN A 565 -3.97 -55.78 10.52
CA ASN A 565 -4.68 -56.19 11.74
C ASN A 565 -3.88 -56.78 12.91
N VAL A 566 -3.21 -55.92 13.70
CA VAL A 566 -3.13 -56.06 15.18
C VAL A 566 -3.25 -54.66 15.81
N LEU A 567 -3.69 -54.57 17.07
CA LEU A 567 -3.79 -53.35 17.91
C LEU A 567 -4.96 -52.38 17.64
N GLN A 568 -6.17 -52.92 17.48
CA GLN A 568 -7.36 -52.29 18.06
C GLN A 568 -7.78 -53.07 19.32
N LYS A 569 -7.33 -52.62 20.50
CA LYS A 569 -7.81 -52.99 21.85
C LYS A 569 -7.06 -52.14 22.88
N ILE A 570 -7.73 -51.80 23.99
CA ILE A 570 -7.37 -50.72 24.93
C ILE A 570 -7.58 -49.35 24.24
N THR A 571 -8.56 -48.51 24.61
CA THR A 571 -9.60 -48.57 25.66
C THR A 571 -11.00 -48.68 25.05
N GLY A 572 -12.06 -48.74 25.88
CA GLY A 572 -13.44 -48.63 25.40
C GLY A 572 -14.46 -48.48 26.52
N LYS A 573 -15.60 -47.85 26.18
CA LYS A 573 -16.79 -47.59 27.03
C LYS A 573 -16.54 -46.63 28.22
N LEU A 574 -17.55 -45.93 28.75
CA LEU A 574 -18.99 -45.95 28.48
C LEU A 574 -19.57 -44.51 28.55
N ALA A 575 -20.74 -44.28 27.94
CA ALA A 575 -21.46 -43.01 28.00
C ALA A 575 -22.29 -42.84 29.27
N THR A 576 -22.78 -41.62 29.52
CA THR A 576 -24.00 -41.38 30.31
C THR A 576 -24.61 -40.04 29.91
N ASN A 577 -25.80 -40.06 29.31
CA ASN A 577 -26.62 -38.85 29.12
C ASN A 577 -27.34 -38.53 30.44
N ILE A 578 -27.55 -37.24 30.71
CA ILE A 578 -28.75 -36.77 31.42
C ILE A 578 -29.27 -35.57 30.63
N GLU A 579 -30.41 -35.76 29.96
CA GLU A 579 -31.19 -34.68 29.36
C GLU A 579 -32.09 -34.04 30.42
N TYR A 580 -32.53 -32.81 30.17
CA TYR A 580 -33.80 -32.32 30.71
C TYR A 580 -34.55 -31.62 29.58
N GLU A 581 -35.57 -32.30 29.06
CA GLU A 581 -36.53 -31.70 28.15
C GLU A 581 -37.45 -30.72 28.89
N HIS A 582 -38.02 -29.77 28.16
CA HIS A 582 -39.47 -29.59 28.23
C HIS A 582 -40.00 -29.33 26.82
N SER A 583 -41.08 -30.00 26.47
CA SER A 583 -41.50 -30.22 25.08
C SER A 583 -42.89 -29.66 24.77
N VAL A 584 -43.08 -29.29 23.50
CA VAL A 584 -44.40 -29.28 22.84
C VAL A 584 -44.20 -29.88 21.45
N SER A 585 -45.00 -30.90 21.13
CA SER A 585 -45.08 -31.61 19.84
C SER A 585 -46.45 -31.34 19.19
N VAL A 586 -46.80 -31.73 17.96
CA VAL A 586 -46.17 -32.51 16.86
C VAL A 586 -46.45 -31.72 15.54
N ASP A 587 -45.97 -32.00 14.33
CA ASP A 587 -45.95 -33.24 13.54
C ASP A 587 -44.88 -33.19 12.43
N ASN A 588 -44.47 -34.35 11.91
CA ASN A 588 -43.45 -34.49 10.86
C ASN A 588 -43.75 -35.68 9.94
N PRO A 589 -43.76 -35.53 8.61
CA PRO A 589 -42.88 -36.34 7.76
C PRO A 589 -42.29 -35.55 6.55
N SER A 590 -41.17 -35.92 5.94
CA SER A 590 -40.24 -37.04 6.14
C SER A 590 -38.85 -36.76 5.54
N SER A 591 -37.79 -37.20 6.25
CA SER A 591 -36.44 -37.57 5.76
C SER A 591 -35.96 -37.07 4.37
N LEU A 592 -35.00 -36.14 4.39
CA LEU A 592 -33.97 -35.95 3.35
C LEU A 592 -32.60 -35.72 4.03
N ASP A 593 -31.50 -35.96 3.32
CA ASP A 593 -30.16 -36.17 3.91
C ASP A 593 -29.58 -35.01 4.74
N GLU A 594 -29.15 -35.30 5.98
CA GLU A 594 -28.22 -34.45 6.73
C GLU A 594 -26.78 -34.67 6.25
N GLY A 595 -26.42 -34.05 5.11
CA GLY A 595 -25.08 -34.10 4.53
C GLY A 595 -24.37 -32.75 4.47
N ASN A 596 -23.37 -32.54 5.34
CA ASN A 596 -22.35 -31.46 5.26
C ASN A 596 -22.84 -30.02 4.94
N SER A 597 -23.50 -29.37 5.89
CA SER A 597 -23.82 -27.92 5.82
C SER A 597 -22.65 -26.97 6.20
N CYS A 598 -21.56 -27.51 6.75
CA CYS A 598 -20.56 -26.75 7.52
C CYS A 598 -19.43 -26.08 6.71
N ASP A 599 -19.21 -26.47 5.45
CA ASP A 599 -18.15 -25.91 4.58
C ASP A 599 -18.59 -24.63 3.82
N SER A 600 -19.71 -24.03 4.23
CA SER A 600 -20.44 -22.99 3.49
C SER A 600 -19.76 -21.62 3.38
N TRP A 601 -18.72 -21.33 4.18
CA TRP A 601 -17.98 -20.06 4.17
C TRP A 601 -16.54 -20.15 3.65
N ASP A 602 -16.02 -21.36 3.34
CA ASP A 602 -14.67 -21.57 2.81
C ASP A 602 -14.65 -21.45 1.28
N VAL A 603 -14.20 -20.30 0.75
CA VAL A 603 -14.24 -20.02 -0.70
C VAL A 603 -13.26 -20.89 -1.49
N GLU A 604 -13.78 -21.84 -2.27
CA GLU A 604 -13.01 -22.85 -2.99
C GLU A 604 -11.88 -22.29 -3.86
N HIS A 605 -12.16 -21.21 -4.62
CA HIS A 605 -11.19 -20.57 -5.51
C HIS A 605 -9.94 -20.06 -4.77
N PHE A 606 -10.04 -19.77 -3.46
CA PHE A 606 -8.96 -19.22 -2.63
C PHE A 606 -8.31 -20.23 -1.68
N LYS A 607 -8.63 -21.53 -1.78
CA LYS A 607 -7.95 -22.60 -1.03
C LYS A 607 -6.43 -22.68 -1.34
N HIS A 608 -6.02 -22.24 -2.52
CA HIS A 608 -4.62 -22.16 -2.97
C HIS A 608 -4.03 -20.73 -2.86
N GLY A 609 -4.59 -19.90 -1.98
CA GLY A 609 -4.09 -18.55 -1.69
C GLY A 609 -3.96 -17.69 -2.96
N PRO A 610 -2.96 -16.78 -3.04
CA PRO A 610 -2.73 -15.95 -4.23
C PRO A 610 -2.16 -16.74 -5.42
N GLN A 611 -1.72 -17.99 -5.23
CA GLN A 611 -1.08 -18.80 -6.27
C GLN A 611 -2.11 -19.50 -7.18
N GLY A 612 -3.32 -19.74 -6.68
CA GLY A 612 -4.44 -20.30 -7.46
C GLY A 612 -5.32 -19.28 -8.19
N ILE A 613 -4.84 -18.05 -8.37
CA ILE A 613 -5.63 -16.92 -8.91
C ILE A 613 -5.01 -16.40 -10.20
N SER A 614 -5.83 -16.01 -11.18
CA SER A 614 -5.35 -15.37 -12.41
C SER A 614 -4.75 -13.97 -12.12
N LYS A 615 -3.85 -13.50 -12.99
CA LYS A 615 -3.31 -12.13 -12.94
C LYS A 615 -4.46 -11.09 -12.92
N ASP A 616 -5.53 -11.38 -13.64
CA ASP A 616 -6.72 -10.54 -13.77
C ASP A 616 -7.49 -10.40 -12.45
N VAL A 617 -7.84 -11.52 -11.81
CA VAL A 617 -8.57 -11.51 -10.53
C VAL A 617 -7.66 -10.99 -9.41
N SER A 618 -6.36 -11.26 -9.44
CA SER A 618 -5.38 -10.65 -8.52
C SER A 618 -5.33 -9.12 -8.67
N CYS A 619 -5.34 -8.61 -9.91
CA CYS A 619 -5.34 -7.18 -10.20
C CYS A 619 -6.63 -6.50 -9.74
N MET A 620 -7.79 -7.09 -10.06
CA MET A 620 -9.10 -6.59 -9.63
C MET A 620 -9.27 -6.64 -8.11
N MET A 621 -8.83 -7.72 -7.44
CA MET A 621 -8.88 -7.86 -5.98
C MET A 621 -7.98 -6.82 -5.28
N HIS A 622 -6.77 -6.56 -5.78
CA HIS A 622 -5.92 -5.49 -5.27
C HIS A 622 -6.62 -4.12 -5.34
N LEU A 623 -7.17 -3.78 -6.50
CA LEU A 623 -7.83 -2.49 -6.73
C LEU A 623 -9.11 -2.35 -5.88
N PHE A 624 -9.96 -3.38 -5.87
CA PHE A 624 -11.15 -3.47 -5.04
C PHE A 624 -10.83 -3.30 -3.56
N CYS A 625 -9.85 -4.05 -3.03
CA CYS A 625 -9.47 -3.97 -1.62
C CYS A 625 -8.93 -2.60 -1.24
N ALA A 626 -8.13 -1.97 -2.10
CA ALA A 626 -7.57 -0.65 -1.84
C ALA A 626 -8.66 0.44 -1.80
N ILE A 627 -9.60 0.43 -2.76
CA ILE A 627 -10.71 1.39 -2.83
C ILE A 627 -11.70 1.14 -1.69
N TYR A 628 -12.12 -0.11 -1.46
CA TYR A 628 -13.09 -0.40 -0.41
C TYR A 628 -12.50 -0.16 0.99
N SER A 629 -11.22 -0.48 1.23
CA SER A 629 -10.53 -0.08 2.47
C SER A 629 -10.55 1.43 2.69
N HIS A 630 -10.43 2.23 1.63
CA HIS A 630 -10.45 3.69 1.74
C HIS A 630 -11.86 4.21 2.03
N LEU A 631 -12.86 3.70 1.31
CA LEU A 631 -14.26 4.04 1.50
C LEU A 631 -14.79 3.65 2.90
N LEU A 632 -14.35 2.51 3.44
CA LEU A 632 -14.71 2.03 4.80
C LEU A 632 -14.26 2.97 5.93
N LEU A 633 -13.35 3.92 5.68
CA LEU A 633 -12.93 4.94 6.66
C LEU A 633 -13.79 6.21 6.62
N ILE A 634 -14.67 6.34 5.62
CA ILE A 634 -15.42 7.57 5.31
C ILE A 634 -16.94 7.34 5.39
N LEU A 635 -17.40 6.13 5.03
CA LEU A 635 -18.76 5.68 5.32
C LEU A 635 -19.02 5.79 6.83
N ASP A 636 -20.16 6.34 7.20
CA ASP A 636 -20.65 6.25 8.58
C ASP A 636 -21.45 4.96 8.82
N ASP A 637 -21.68 4.62 10.09
CA ASP A 637 -22.44 3.44 10.49
C ASP A 637 -23.90 3.45 9.96
N VAL A 638 -24.52 4.60 9.69
CA VAL A 638 -25.85 4.70 9.07
C VAL A 638 -25.78 4.36 7.58
N GLU A 639 -24.76 4.83 6.87
CA GLU A 639 -24.48 4.47 5.48
C GLU A 639 -24.17 2.97 5.33
N PHE A 640 -23.44 2.38 6.28
CA PHE A 640 -22.98 1.00 6.23
C PHE A 640 -24.03 -0.04 6.68
N TYR A 641 -24.75 0.21 7.78
CA TYR A 641 -25.70 -0.74 8.37
C TYR A 641 -27.17 -0.49 7.97
N GLU A 642 -27.62 0.76 8.00
CA GLU A 642 -29.03 1.10 7.78
C GLU A 642 -29.34 1.26 6.28
N LYS A 643 -28.62 2.15 5.60
CA LYS A 643 -28.76 2.40 4.14
C LYS A 643 -28.14 1.27 3.31
N GLN A 644 -27.10 0.61 3.84
CA GLN A 644 -26.33 -0.47 3.21
C GLN A 644 -25.75 -0.07 1.84
N VAL A 645 -25.10 1.11 1.80
CA VAL A 645 -24.47 1.68 0.60
C VAL A 645 -22.95 1.65 0.77
N PRO A 646 -22.17 1.20 -0.23
CA PRO A 646 -22.61 0.67 -1.53
C PRO A 646 -23.12 -0.78 -1.47
N PHE A 647 -22.75 -1.57 -0.46
CA PHE A 647 -23.01 -3.02 -0.41
C PHE A 647 -24.06 -3.40 0.64
N LYS A 648 -25.00 -4.26 0.25
CA LYS A 648 -25.93 -4.95 1.17
C LYS A 648 -25.16 -5.80 2.20
N LEU A 649 -25.69 -5.97 3.40
CA LEU A 649 -25.05 -6.82 4.44
C LEU A 649 -24.78 -8.26 3.96
N GLU A 650 -25.57 -8.80 3.02
CA GLU A 650 -25.29 -10.09 2.38
C GLU A 650 -24.03 -10.05 1.49
N GLN A 651 -23.86 -9.00 0.68
CA GLN A 651 -22.65 -8.80 -0.13
C GLN A 651 -21.43 -8.56 0.76
N GLN A 652 -21.59 -7.79 1.84
CA GLN A 652 -20.52 -7.59 2.83
C GLN A 652 -20.07 -8.90 3.48
N ARG A 653 -20.98 -9.84 3.78
CA ARG A 653 -20.63 -11.20 4.25
C ARG A 653 -19.87 -12.00 3.18
N LYS A 654 -20.28 -11.93 1.91
CA LYS A 654 -19.54 -12.58 0.79
C LYS A 654 -18.14 -11.99 0.64
N ILE A 655 -17.99 -10.67 0.72
CA ILE A 655 -16.69 -9.97 0.71
C ILE A 655 -15.84 -10.44 1.90
N ALA A 656 -16.39 -10.47 3.11
CA ALA A 656 -15.68 -10.91 4.32
C ALA A 656 -15.21 -12.37 4.21
N SER A 657 -16.09 -13.30 3.78
CA SER A 657 -15.74 -14.73 3.57
C SER A 657 -14.66 -14.92 2.50
N ALA A 658 -14.77 -14.22 1.37
CA ALA A 658 -13.78 -14.22 0.29
C ALA A 658 -12.40 -13.74 0.78
N LEU A 659 -12.35 -12.60 1.47
CA LEU A 659 -11.12 -12.04 2.01
C LEU A 659 -10.54 -12.88 3.15
N ASN A 660 -11.36 -13.42 4.05
CA ASN A 660 -10.90 -14.25 5.15
C ASN A 660 -10.24 -15.54 4.64
N THR A 661 -10.85 -16.19 3.64
CA THR A 661 -10.27 -17.37 2.98
C THR A 661 -8.98 -17.04 2.23
N LEU A 662 -8.97 -15.94 1.45
CA LEU A 662 -7.81 -15.49 0.68
C LEU A 662 -6.61 -15.16 1.56
N VAL A 663 -6.83 -14.34 2.59
CA VAL A 663 -5.77 -13.85 3.49
C VAL A 663 -5.20 -14.99 4.32
N TYR A 664 -6.04 -15.89 4.86
CA TYR A 664 -5.59 -17.05 5.63
C TYR A 664 -4.71 -18.00 4.81
N ASN A 665 -5.18 -18.42 3.62
CA ASN A 665 -4.41 -19.34 2.78
C ASN A 665 -3.16 -18.67 2.21
N GLY A 666 -3.23 -17.39 1.85
CA GLY A 666 -2.06 -16.63 1.41
C GLY A 666 -0.97 -16.55 2.47
N ILE A 667 -1.29 -16.09 3.69
CA ILE A 667 -0.32 -16.03 4.80
C ILE A 667 0.28 -17.41 5.10
N SER A 668 -0.54 -18.47 5.01
CA SER A 668 -0.11 -19.85 5.27
C SER A 668 0.79 -20.46 4.17
N GLN A 669 0.84 -19.87 2.97
CA GLN A 669 1.50 -20.46 1.79
C GLN A 669 2.65 -19.60 1.20
N ILE A 670 2.84 -18.35 1.64
CA ILE A 670 3.87 -17.44 1.10
C ILE A 670 5.28 -17.87 1.55
N SER A 671 5.93 -18.66 0.70
CA SER A 671 7.29 -19.16 0.89
C SER A 671 8.37 -18.19 0.41
N GLY A 672 8.77 -17.24 1.27
CA GLY A 672 10.04 -16.51 1.11
C GLY A 672 10.04 -15.36 0.09
N GLN A 673 8.90 -14.74 -0.19
CA GLN A 673 8.83 -13.48 -0.95
C GLN A 673 8.19 -12.37 -0.12
N GLN A 674 8.55 -11.11 -0.40
CA GLN A 674 7.88 -9.95 0.20
C GLN A 674 6.37 -10.02 -0.12
N ARG A 675 5.52 -9.60 0.82
CA ARG A 675 4.07 -9.56 0.59
C ARG A 675 3.78 -8.74 -0.66
N THR A 676 2.88 -9.24 -1.50
CA THR A 676 2.42 -8.49 -2.67
C THR A 676 1.48 -7.37 -2.20
N PRO A 677 1.43 -6.21 -2.89
CA PRO A 677 0.51 -5.12 -2.56
C PRO A 677 -0.96 -5.58 -2.49
N MET A 678 -1.34 -6.60 -3.27
CA MET A 678 -2.64 -7.27 -3.20
C MET A 678 -2.92 -7.87 -1.82
N MET A 679 -1.95 -8.57 -1.21
CA MET A 679 -2.13 -9.19 0.10
C MET A 679 -2.26 -8.14 1.21
N ASP A 680 -1.46 -7.07 1.18
CA ASP A 680 -1.56 -6.02 2.21
C ASP A 680 -2.84 -5.19 2.08
N ALA A 681 -3.31 -4.93 0.85
CA ALA A 681 -4.63 -4.34 0.62
C ALA A 681 -5.76 -5.27 1.12
N ALA A 682 -5.68 -6.57 0.86
CA ALA A 682 -6.68 -7.55 1.31
C ALA A 682 -6.70 -7.72 2.83
N VAL A 683 -5.54 -7.77 3.49
CA VAL A 683 -5.39 -7.76 4.96
C VAL A 683 -6.04 -6.50 5.54
N ARG A 684 -5.75 -5.32 4.98
CA ARG A 684 -6.34 -4.05 5.47
C ARG A 684 -7.86 -4.04 5.34
N CYS A 685 -8.38 -4.46 4.18
CA CYS A 685 -9.82 -4.53 3.93
C CYS A 685 -10.52 -5.51 4.88
N LEU A 686 -9.94 -6.70 5.08
CA LEU A 686 -10.44 -7.72 6.00
C LEU A 686 -10.51 -7.23 7.45
N LEU A 687 -9.43 -6.59 7.93
CA LEU A 687 -9.36 -6.10 9.30
C LEU A 687 -10.33 -4.94 9.57
N LEU A 688 -10.56 -4.05 8.59
CA LEU A 688 -11.56 -2.97 8.71
C LEU A 688 -13.00 -3.52 8.75
N LEU A 689 -13.29 -4.59 8.00
CA LEU A 689 -14.59 -5.28 8.07
C LEU A 689 -14.79 -6.02 9.40
N TYR A 690 -13.75 -6.67 9.92
CA TYR A 690 -13.79 -7.32 11.23
C TYR A 690 -13.91 -6.30 12.38
N GLU A 691 -13.25 -5.15 12.27
CA GLU A 691 -13.33 -4.07 13.26
C GLU A 691 -14.74 -3.45 13.30
N ARG A 692 -15.38 -3.25 12.14
CA ARG A 692 -16.81 -2.89 12.07
C ARG A 692 -17.70 -3.96 12.72
N ASP A 693 -17.50 -5.25 12.39
CA ASP A 693 -18.28 -6.36 13.00
C ASP A 693 -18.13 -6.42 14.54
N CYS A 694 -16.97 -6.04 15.06
CA CYS A 694 -16.72 -5.92 16.50
C CYS A 694 -17.44 -4.73 17.17
N ARG A 695 -17.88 -3.71 16.41
CA ARG A 695 -18.73 -2.61 16.90
C ARG A 695 -20.20 -2.98 16.84
N HIS A 696 -20.66 -3.44 15.67
CA HIS A 696 -22.04 -3.90 15.45
C HIS A 696 -22.02 -5.14 14.56
N GLN A 697 -22.38 -6.29 15.15
CA GLN A 697 -22.27 -7.58 14.50
C GLN A 697 -23.21 -7.70 13.28
N PHE A 698 -22.63 -8.00 12.13
CA PHE A 698 -23.32 -8.32 10.89
C PHE A 698 -22.94 -9.70 10.33
N CYS A 699 -21.76 -10.25 10.69
CA CYS A 699 -21.31 -11.59 10.32
C CYS A 699 -21.62 -12.64 11.41
N PRO A 700 -21.96 -13.89 11.03
CA PRO A 700 -21.99 -14.99 12.00
C PRO A 700 -20.54 -15.31 12.45
N PRO A 701 -20.29 -15.67 13.73
CA PRO A 701 -18.93 -15.98 14.20
C PRO A 701 -18.27 -17.11 13.40
N ASP A 702 -19.09 -18.02 12.87
CA ASP A 702 -18.64 -19.14 12.05
C ASP A 702 -17.86 -18.76 10.79
N LEU A 703 -18.14 -17.58 10.20
CA LEU A 703 -17.48 -17.05 9.00
C LEU A 703 -16.04 -16.62 9.29
N TRP A 704 -15.82 -15.93 10.42
CA TRP A 704 -14.48 -15.52 10.85
C TRP A 704 -13.60 -16.72 11.20
N LEU A 705 -14.20 -17.74 11.82
CA LEU A 705 -13.50 -18.94 12.27
C LEU A 705 -13.27 -19.99 11.16
N SER A 706 -13.96 -19.91 10.01
CA SER A 706 -14.00 -21.02 9.03
C SER A 706 -12.63 -21.46 8.52
N PRO A 707 -11.73 -20.58 8.03
CA PRO A 707 -10.47 -21.01 7.40
C PRO A 707 -9.54 -21.71 8.40
N GLY A 708 -9.62 -21.31 9.68
CA GLY A 708 -8.77 -21.85 10.75
C GLY A 708 -9.19 -23.24 11.27
N ARG A 709 -10.45 -23.67 11.11
CA ARG A 709 -11.00 -24.84 11.84
C ARG A 709 -10.18 -26.12 11.68
N LYS A 710 -9.79 -26.43 10.44
CA LYS A 710 -9.23 -27.74 10.04
C LYS A 710 -7.72 -27.86 10.29
N SER A 711 -7.05 -26.80 10.77
CA SER A 711 -5.57 -26.76 10.84
C SER A 711 -5.01 -26.02 12.06
N ARG A 712 -5.76 -25.94 13.17
CA ARG A 712 -5.26 -25.30 14.40
C ARG A 712 -4.12 -26.08 15.04
N LEU A 713 -3.08 -25.36 15.46
CA LEU A 713 -2.01 -25.91 16.31
C LEU A 713 -2.50 -26.07 17.76
N PRO A 714 -1.96 -27.03 18.54
CA PRO A 714 -2.11 -27.02 19.99
C PRO A 714 -1.66 -25.69 20.59
N ILE A 715 -2.37 -25.17 21.60
CA ILE A 715 -2.17 -23.82 22.18
C ILE A 715 -0.68 -23.51 22.48
N ALA A 716 0.01 -24.42 23.16
CA ALA A 716 1.42 -24.24 23.53
C ALA A 716 2.40 -24.33 22.34
N ALA A 717 1.97 -24.75 21.15
CA ALA A 717 2.72 -24.65 19.89
C ALA A 717 2.35 -23.39 19.11
N ALA A 718 1.07 -23.01 19.08
CA ALA A 718 0.57 -21.75 18.54
C ALA A 718 1.26 -20.54 19.20
N ALA A 719 1.34 -20.54 20.53
CA ALA A 719 2.01 -19.51 21.31
C ALA A 719 3.50 -19.37 20.92
N ARG A 720 4.27 -20.47 20.94
CA ARG A 720 5.71 -20.42 20.57
C ARG A 720 5.94 -19.98 19.11
N ALA A 721 5.04 -20.31 18.19
CA ALA A 721 5.12 -19.85 16.81
C ALA A 721 4.87 -18.33 16.68
N HIS A 722 3.95 -17.78 17.48
CA HIS A 722 3.68 -16.35 17.55
C HIS A 722 4.87 -15.55 18.13
N GLU A 723 5.47 -16.03 19.22
CA GLU A 723 6.60 -15.36 19.86
C GLU A 723 7.86 -15.36 18.97
N ALA A 724 8.16 -16.48 18.30
CA ALA A 724 9.32 -16.58 17.40
C ALA A 724 9.26 -15.64 16.19
N ILE A 725 8.06 -15.26 15.75
CA ILE A 725 7.89 -14.28 14.66
C ILE A 725 7.87 -12.86 15.23
N SER A 726 7.26 -12.67 16.40
CA SER A 726 7.26 -11.39 17.12
C SER A 726 8.67 -10.91 17.52
N SER A 727 9.62 -11.83 17.74
CA SER A 727 11.04 -11.50 17.91
C SER A 727 11.70 -11.11 16.59
N ASN A 728 11.52 -11.92 15.54
CA ASN A 728 12.23 -11.75 14.27
C ASN A 728 11.76 -10.51 13.50
N LEU A 729 10.50 -10.10 13.67
CA LEU A 729 9.98 -8.84 13.13
C LEU A 729 10.70 -7.59 13.67
N ARG A 730 11.47 -7.72 14.76
CA ARG A 730 12.29 -6.63 15.33
C ARG A 730 13.74 -6.62 14.83
N SER A 731 14.25 -7.69 14.22
CA SER A 731 15.65 -7.80 13.80
C SER A 731 15.89 -7.50 12.31
N GLY A 732 14.84 -7.28 11.52
CA GLY A 732 14.94 -6.89 10.11
C GLY A 732 15.28 -8.02 9.12
N ASP A 733 15.69 -9.19 9.62
CA ASP A 733 16.02 -10.35 8.79
C ASP A 733 14.82 -10.88 7.98
N SER A 734 15.08 -11.28 6.74
CA SER A 734 14.06 -11.72 5.79
C SER A 734 13.36 -13.02 6.24
N LEU A 735 12.02 -13.03 6.27
CA LEU A 735 11.22 -14.19 6.69
C LEU A 735 11.47 -15.41 5.80
N SER A 736 12.14 -16.42 6.34
CA SER A 736 12.56 -17.65 5.66
C SER A 736 11.73 -18.89 6.01
N THR A 737 10.44 -18.72 6.35
CA THR A 737 9.40 -19.79 6.27
C THR A 737 7.99 -19.21 6.50
N PRO A 738 6.96 -19.65 5.75
CA PRO A 738 5.57 -19.42 6.14
C PRO A 738 5.26 -20.34 7.32
N THR A 739 4.72 -19.77 8.41
CA THR A 739 4.39 -20.50 9.62
C THR A 739 3.10 -19.97 10.23
N MET A 740 2.37 -20.84 10.95
CA MET A 740 1.07 -20.52 11.56
C MET A 740 1.12 -19.31 12.52
N GLY A 741 2.30 -18.99 13.09
CA GLY A 741 2.48 -17.77 13.88
C GLY A 741 2.16 -16.49 13.09
N SER A 742 2.39 -16.45 11.77
CA SER A 742 2.05 -15.30 10.93
C SER A 742 0.53 -15.09 10.85
N VAL A 743 -0.24 -16.19 10.76
CA VAL A 743 -1.70 -16.15 10.81
C VAL A 743 -2.14 -15.56 12.16
N ILE A 744 -1.59 -16.08 13.26
CA ILE A 744 -1.89 -15.61 14.63
C ILE A 744 -1.51 -14.13 14.83
N THR A 745 -0.42 -13.67 14.21
CA THR A 745 0.05 -12.28 14.31
C THR A 745 -0.81 -11.30 13.50
N ILE A 746 -1.27 -11.69 12.30
CA ILE A 746 -1.86 -10.78 11.31
C ILE A 746 -3.40 -10.83 11.33
N ILE A 747 -3.98 -12.01 11.54
CA ILE A 747 -5.43 -12.27 11.52
C ILE A 747 -5.85 -13.14 12.73
N PRO A 748 -5.60 -12.71 13.98
CA PRO A 748 -5.91 -13.49 15.18
C PRO A 748 -7.38 -13.91 15.29
N HIS A 749 -8.31 -13.20 14.64
CA HIS A 749 -9.75 -13.45 14.67
C HIS A 749 -10.18 -14.83 14.13
N VAL A 750 -9.32 -15.53 13.36
CA VAL A 750 -9.61 -16.92 12.91
C VAL A 750 -9.49 -17.96 14.04
N PHE A 751 -8.95 -17.55 15.19
CA PHE A 751 -8.92 -18.31 16.44
C PHE A 751 -10.01 -17.78 17.41
N PRO A 752 -10.77 -18.67 18.08
CA PRO A 752 -11.71 -18.30 19.12
C PRO A 752 -11.05 -17.45 20.20
N PHE A 753 -11.84 -16.60 20.84
CA PHE A 753 -11.37 -15.73 21.92
C PHE A 753 -10.77 -16.55 23.07
N GLU A 754 -11.41 -17.67 23.40
CA GLU A 754 -11.00 -18.59 24.47
C GLU A 754 -9.64 -19.24 24.17
N GLU A 755 -9.39 -19.65 22.91
CA GLU A 755 -8.09 -20.16 22.47
C GLU A 755 -7.01 -19.08 22.58
N ARG A 756 -7.31 -17.83 22.20
CA ARG A 756 -6.37 -16.69 22.30
C ARG A 756 -6.08 -16.29 23.75
N VAL A 757 -7.07 -16.35 24.64
CA VAL A 757 -6.88 -16.18 26.10
C VAL A 757 -5.99 -17.29 26.67
N GLN A 758 -6.13 -18.54 26.19
CA GLN A 758 -5.25 -19.64 26.59
C GLN A 758 -3.81 -19.44 26.06
N MET A 759 -3.62 -18.95 24.83
CA MET A 759 -2.29 -18.57 24.32
C MET A 759 -1.66 -17.46 25.19
N PHE A 760 -2.44 -16.43 25.55
CA PHE A 760 -2.00 -15.34 26.45
C PHE A 760 -1.55 -15.85 27.82
N ARG A 761 -2.25 -16.82 28.42
CA ARG A 761 -1.85 -17.45 29.68
C ARG A 761 -0.59 -18.32 29.54
N GLU A 762 -0.41 -19.01 28.42
CA GLU A 762 0.84 -19.76 28.16
C GLU A 762 2.05 -18.82 27.93
N PHE A 763 1.89 -17.65 27.30
CA PHE A 763 2.98 -16.65 27.21
C PHE A 763 3.47 -16.21 28.61
N ILE A 764 2.54 -15.79 29.48
CA ILE A 764 2.85 -15.36 30.86
C ILE A 764 3.55 -16.47 31.63
N LYS A 765 3.08 -17.71 31.49
CA LYS A 765 3.65 -18.91 32.10
C LYS A 765 5.07 -19.20 31.59
N SER A 766 5.33 -19.00 30.29
CA SER A 766 6.67 -19.11 29.68
C SER A 766 7.63 -18.01 30.17
N ASP A 767 7.22 -16.74 30.22
CA ASP A 767 8.02 -15.64 30.77
C ASP A 767 8.32 -15.86 32.27
N LYS A 768 7.31 -16.26 33.08
CA LYS A 768 7.50 -16.65 34.49
C LYS A 768 8.47 -17.83 34.65
N ALA A 769 8.43 -18.83 33.77
CA ALA A 769 9.37 -19.95 33.79
C ALA A 769 10.79 -19.53 33.38
N SER A 770 10.93 -18.71 32.33
CA SER A 770 12.21 -18.17 31.88
C SER A 770 12.91 -17.35 32.96
N ARG A 771 12.16 -16.49 33.67
CA ARG A 771 12.68 -15.65 34.77
C ARG A 771 13.13 -16.44 35.98
N ARG A 772 12.45 -17.55 36.30
CA ARG A 772 12.89 -18.50 37.32
C ARG A 772 14.19 -19.20 36.92
N MET A 773 14.33 -19.59 35.66
CA MET A 773 15.59 -20.20 35.14
C MET A 773 16.74 -19.20 35.04
N ALA A 774 16.45 -17.91 34.81
CA ALA A 774 17.45 -16.83 34.82
C ALA A 774 17.86 -16.36 36.23
N GLY A 775 17.23 -16.87 37.30
CA GLY A 775 17.48 -16.45 38.68
C GLY A 775 16.83 -15.12 39.09
N GLU A 776 16.11 -14.44 38.18
CA GLU A 776 15.38 -13.20 38.47
C GLU A 776 14.18 -13.39 39.41
N VAL A 777 13.65 -14.63 39.47
CA VAL A 777 12.49 -15.00 40.29
C VAL A 777 12.84 -16.22 41.15
N ALA A 778 13.31 -15.95 42.37
CA ALA A 778 13.29 -16.92 43.45
C ALA A 778 11.84 -17.26 43.87
N GLY A 779 11.68 -18.19 44.82
CA GLY A 779 10.43 -18.34 45.57
C GLY A 779 10.23 -17.19 46.57
N PRO A 780 9.35 -17.36 47.58
CA PRO A 780 9.30 -16.44 48.73
C PRO A 780 10.69 -16.36 49.38
N GLY A 781 11.35 -15.21 49.26
CA GLY A 781 12.77 -15.07 49.56
C GLY A 781 13.40 -13.80 48.97
N PRO A 782 14.73 -13.62 49.14
CA PRO A 782 15.43 -12.39 48.78
C PRO A 782 15.41 -12.16 47.26
N GLY A 783 14.65 -11.15 46.83
CA GLY A 783 14.38 -10.85 45.42
C GLY A 783 12.94 -10.40 45.12
N SER A 784 12.01 -10.59 46.07
CA SER A 784 10.71 -9.94 46.02
C SER A 784 10.81 -8.44 46.32
N ALA A 785 9.91 -7.64 45.73
CA ALA A 785 9.82 -6.21 46.00
C ALA A 785 8.89 -5.97 47.20
N GLU A 786 9.48 -5.81 48.38
CA GLU A 786 8.77 -5.43 49.61
C GLU A 786 8.34 -3.96 49.53
N ILE A 787 7.07 -3.68 49.85
CA ILE A 787 6.53 -2.31 49.94
C ILE A 787 5.71 -2.12 51.22
N VAL A 788 5.76 -0.92 51.77
CA VAL A 788 5.02 -0.50 52.97
C VAL A 788 4.01 0.57 52.56
N VAL A 789 2.71 0.34 52.81
CA VAL A 789 1.63 1.14 52.21
C VAL A 789 0.61 1.57 53.26
N ARG A 790 0.35 2.88 53.36
CA ARG A 790 -0.74 3.42 54.19
C ARG A 790 -2.04 3.37 53.41
N ARG A 791 -3.11 2.80 53.98
CA ARG A 791 -4.40 2.63 53.28
C ARG A 791 -4.98 3.94 52.72
N GLY A 792 -4.89 5.03 53.49
CA GLY A 792 -5.34 6.36 53.06
C GLY A 792 -4.44 7.08 52.05
N HIS A 793 -3.28 6.52 51.69
CA HIS A 793 -2.31 7.09 50.74
C HIS A 793 -1.81 6.02 49.73
N ILE A 794 -2.70 5.08 49.37
CA ILE A 794 -2.34 3.87 48.61
C ILE A 794 -1.77 4.18 47.23
N VAL A 795 -2.23 5.25 46.58
CA VAL A 795 -1.77 5.65 45.23
C VAL A 795 -0.40 6.29 45.30
N GLU A 796 -0.18 7.16 46.28
CA GLU A 796 1.04 7.96 46.46
C GLU A 796 2.20 7.10 46.99
N ASP A 797 1.94 6.24 47.98
CA ASP A 797 2.94 5.33 48.54
C ASP A 797 3.28 4.22 47.55
N GLY A 798 2.28 3.71 46.81
CA GLY A 798 2.47 2.77 45.71
C GLY A 798 3.32 3.37 44.58
N PHE A 799 2.99 4.58 44.12
CA PHE A 799 3.73 5.28 43.06
C PHE A 799 5.20 5.48 43.44
N LYS A 800 5.48 6.01 44.64
CA LYS A 800 6.86 6.28 45.10
C LYS A 800 7.74 5.03 45.17
N GLN A 801 7.19 3.89 45.56
CA GLN A 801 7.96 2.65 45.75
C GLN A 801 8.05 1.80 44.47
N LEU A 802 6.96 1.67 43.71
CA LEU A 802 6.88 0.73 42.59
C LEU A 802 7.22 1.33 41.23
N ASN A 803 7.04 2.64 41.01
CA ASN A 803 7.14 3.21 39.66
C ASN A 803 8.53 3.03 39.02
N ASN A 804 9.59 3.08 39.83
CA ASN A 804 10.99 2.94 39.40
C ASN A 804 11.46 1.46 39.25
N LEU A 805 10.56 0.48 39.37
CA LEU A 805 10.89 -0.93 39.20
C LEU A 805 10.91 -1.36 37.72
N GLY A 806 10.08 -0.75 36.87
CA GLY A 806 9.91 -1.13 35.47
C GLY A 806 9.60 -2.62 35.32
N SER A 807 10.31 -3.33 34.45
CA SER A 807 10.15 -4.77 34.23
C SER A 807 10.33 -5.65 35.48
N ARG A 808 10.98 -5.16 36.56
CA ARG A 808 11.09 -5.89 37.84
C ARG A 808 9.73 -6.07 38.54
N LEU A 809 8.69 -5.32 38.16
CA LEU A 809 7.31 -5.57 38.59
C LEU A 809 6.77 -6.94 38.18
N LYS A 810 7.42 -7.66 37.24
CA LYS A 810 7.10 -9.07 36.96
C LYS A 810 7.45 -10.02 38.12
N SER A 811 8.39 -9.66 39.00
CA SER A 811 8.69 -10.45 40.20
C SER A 811 7.57 -10.34 41.25
N SER A 812 7.58 -11.17 42.28
CA SER A 812 6.60 -11.05 43.37
C SER A 812 6.76 -9.71 44.09
N ILE A 813 5.66 -9.00 44.29
CA ILE A 813 5.58 -7.91 45.25
C ILE A 813 5.15 -8.51 46.59
N HIS A 814 5.59 -7.93 47.71
CA HIS A 814 5.21 -8.34 49.06
C HIS A 814 4.71 -7.10 49.80
N VAL A 815 3.41 -7.07 50.14
CA VAL A 815 2.77 -5.84 50.64
C VAL A 815 2.55 -5.89 52.14
N SER A 816 3.12 -4.92 52.85
CA SER A 816 2.82 -4.64 54.26
C SER A 816 1.94 -3.40 54.38
N PHE A 817 0.70 -3.57 54.86
CA PHE A 817 -0.15 -2.43 55.19
C PHE A 817 0.21 -1.83 56.56
N VAL A 818 0.13 -0.50 56.66
CA VAL A 818 0.35 0.25 57.89
C VAL A 818 -0.81 1.21 58.15
N SER A 819 -1.18 1.31 59.43
CA SER A 819 -2.09 2.32 59.95
C SER A 819 -1.59 3.75 59.72
N GLU A 820 -2.46 4.75 59.87
CA GLU A 820 -2.04 6.17 59.83
C GLU A 820 -1.02 6.52 60.91
N SER A 821 -1.07 5.82 62.05
CA SER A 821 -0.07 5.85 63.13
C SER A 821 1.27 5.14 62.81
N GLY A 822 1.43 4.58 61.62
CA GLY A 822 2.65 3.86 61.19
C GLY A 822 2.83 2.47 61.80
N LEU A 823 1.90 2.00 62.63
CA LEU A 823 1.90 0.64 63.17
C LEU A 823 1.51 -0.36 62.06
N PRO A 824 2.21 -1.50 61.93
CA PRO A 824 1.92 -2.52 60.92
C PRO A 824 0.61 -3.25 61.21
N GLU A 825 -0.16 -3.51 60.14
CA GLU A 825 -1.33 -4.38 60.20
C GLU A 825 -0.91 -5.85 60.25
N VAL A 826 -1.67 -6.69 60.95
CA VAL A 826 -1.31 -8.10 61.16
C VAL A 826 -1.70 -8.93 59.93
N GLY A 827 -0.71 -9.18 59.05
CA GLY A 827 -0.87 -10.07 57.90
C GLY A 827 0.46 -10.65 57.41
N LEU A 828 0.41 -11.87 56.86
CA LEU A 828 1.53 -12.51 56.17
C LEU A 828 1.15 -12.64 54.69
N ASP A 829 1.83 -11.91 53.80
CA ASP A 829 1.48 -11.90 52.38
C ASP A 829 1.92 -13.17 51.64
N TYR A 830 1.04 -14.18 51.70
CA TYR A 830 1.07 -15.37 50.84
C TYR A 830 0.37 -15.13 49.48
N GLY A 831 0.41 -13.90 48.95
CA GLY A 831 -0.26 -13.47 47.71
C GLY A 831 -1.63 -12.81 47.91
N GLY A 832 -2.08 -12.67 49.16
CA GLY A 832 -3.37 -12.07 49.51
C GLY A 832 -3.33 -10.55 49.56
N LEU A 833 -2.32 -9.97 50.23
CA LEU A 833 -2.21 -8.52 50.45
C LEU A 833 -1.75 -7.81 49.16
N SER A 834 -0.94 -8.50 48.35
CA SER A 834 -0.58 -8.08 46.99
C SER A 834 -1.78 -8.07 46.04
N LYS A 835 -2.73 -9.01 46.15
CA LYS A 835 -4.02 -8.94 45.42
C LYS A 835 -4.86 -7.75 45.89
N GLU A 836 -5.04 -7.61 47.20
CA GLU A 836 -5.81 -6.54 47.85
C GLU A 836 -5.32 -5.15 47.42
N PHE A 837 -4.01 -4.91 47.52
CA PHE A 837 -3.35 -3.69 47.06
C PHE A 837 -3.63 -3.37 45.58
N LEU A 838 -3.50 -4.35 44.68
CA LEU A 838 -3.76 -4.15 43.25
C LEU A 838 -5.23 -3.80 42.97
N THR A 839 -6.18 -4.36 43.73
CA THR A 839 -7.60 -4.00 43.60
C THR A 839 -7.92 -2.62 44.19
N ASP A 840 -7.36 -2.27 45.35
CA ASP A 840 -7.69 -1.02 46.04
C ASP A 840 -6.96 0.21 45.47
N ILE A 841 -5.72 0.06 44.97
CA ILE A 841 -5.04 1.15 44.26
C ILE A 841 -5.75 1.47 42.94
N SER A 842 -6.22 0.44 42.22
CA SER A 842 -7.05 0.60 41.02
C SER A 842 -8.37 1.29 41.35
N LYS A 843 -9.05 0.87 42.42
CA LYS A 843 -10.30 1.48 42.90
C LYS A 843 -10.17 2.95 43.25
N THR A 844 -9.05 3.32 43.88
CA THR A 844 -8.81 4.71 44.30
C THR A 844 -8.44 5.59 43.10
N ALA A 845 -7.52 5.14 42.25
CA ALA A 845 -6.96 5.96 41.18
C ALA A 845 -7.80 6.00 39.88
N PHE A 846 -8.69 5.02 39.66
CA PHE A 846 -9.67 5.05 38.58
C PHE A 846 -11.01 5.71 38.97
N ASN A 847 -11.18 6.14 40.21
CA ASN A 847 -12.33 6.98 40.58
C ASN A 847 -12.22 8.36 39.88
N PRO A 848 -13.25 8.83 39.15
CA PRO A 848 -13.25 10.18 38.57
C PRO A 848 -12.96 11.30 39.58
N ASP A 849 -13.34 11.14 40.85
CA ASP A 849 -13.06 12.14 41.90
C ASP A 849 -11.55 12.34 42.15
N TYR A 850 -10.71 11.34 41.83
CA TYR A 850 -9.24 11.43 41.93
C TYR A 850 -8.62 12.17 40.72
N GLY A 851 -9.40 12.46 39.67
CA GLY A 851 -9.02 13.37 38.59
C GLY A 851 -8.07 12.82 37.52
N LEU A 852 -7.44 11.64 37.70
CA LEU A 852 -6.61 11.01 36.67
C LEU A 852 -7.43 10.44 35.50
N PHE A 853 -8.62 9.93 35.80
CA PHE A 853 -9.56 9.36 34.83
C PHE A 853 -10.92 10.06 34.92
N SER A 854 -11.77 9.81 33.93
CA SER A 854 -13.14 10.31 33.82
C SER A 854 -14.03 9.26 33.15
N GLN A 855 -15.35 9.44 33.21
CA GLN A 855 -16.32 8.56 32.56
C GLN A 855 -16.76 9.17 31.22
N THR A 856 -16.93 8.34 30.19
CA THR A 856 -17.50 8.77 28.89
C THR A 856 -18.95 9.21 29.03
N ALA A 857 -19.42 10.04 28.09
CA ALA A 857 -20.82 10.50 28.04
C ALA A 857 -21.83 9.42 27.61
N THR A 858 -21.41 8.14 27.56
CA THR A 858 -22.23 6.99 27.18
C THR A 858 -22.95 6.39 28.38
N SER A 859 -24.03 5.64 28.14
CA SER A 859 -24.78 4.93 29.17
C SER A 859 -23.94 3.94 29.99
N GLU A 860 -22.87 3.40 29.41
CA GLU A 860 -21.94 2.45 30.05
C GLU A 860 -20.91 3.14 30.96
N ARG A 861 -20.71 4.46 30.83
CA ARG A 861 -19.80 5.27 31.66
C ARG A 861 -18.36 4.69 31.73
N LEU A 862 -17.86 4.23 30.58
CA LEU A 862 -16.53 3.63 30.47
C LEU A 862 -15.41 4.62 30.81
N LEU A 863 -14.27 4.13 31.29
CA LEU A 863 -13.18 4.98 31.74
C LEU A 863 -12.29 5.51 30.60
N ILE A 864 -11.89 6.77 30.71
CA ILE A 864 -10.95 7.44 29.80
C ILE A 864 -10.02 8.37 30.59
N PRO A 865 -8.72 8.50 30.25
CA PRO A 865 -7.83 9.44 30.92
C PRO A 865 -8.37 10.87 30.84
N ASN A 866 -8.38 11.58 31.96
CA ASN A 866 -8.84 12.96 32.01
C ASN A 866 -7.73 13.89 31.47
N THR A 867 -8.05 14.77 30.53
CA THR A 867 -7.07 15.75 30.01
C THR A 867 -6.55 16.70 31.10
N SER A 868 -7.35 16.90 32.14
CA SER A 868 -6.99 17.67 33.35
C SER A 868 -5.88 17.01 34.17
N ALA A 869 -5.59 15.72 33.98
CA ALA A 869 -4.50 15.01 34.69
C ALA A 869 -3.10 15.58 34.37
N ARG A 870 -2.97 16.41 33.32
CA ARG A 870 -1.75 17.21 33.04
C ARG A 870 -1.49 18.32 34.06
N LEU A 871 -2.52 18.72 34.80
CA LEU A 871 -2.51 19.82 35.78
C LEU A 871 -2.24 19.32 37.21
N LEU A 872 -2.26 18.00 37.42
CA LEU A 872 -1.94 17.35 38.69
C LEU A 872 -0.43 17.10 38.77
N ASP A 873 0.15 17.27 39.96
CA ASP A 873 1.56 16.97 40.19
C ASP A 873 1.88 15.51 39.83
N ASN A 874 2.83 15.32 38.90
CA ASN A 874 3.20 14.03 38.32
C ASN A 874 2.05 13.26 37.60
N GLY A 875 0.88 13.86 37.36
CA GLY A 875 -0.31 13.11 36.92
C GLY A 875 -0.13 12.27 35.63
N VAL A 876 0.66 12.73 34.67
CA VAL A 876 1.02 11.94 33.48
C VAL A 876 1.89 10.72 33.82
N GLN A 877 2.80 10.84 34.79
CA GLN A 877 3.61 9.73 35.31
C GLN A 877 2.75 8.77 36.14
N MET A 878 1.72 9.27 36.83
CA MET A 878 0.75 8.43 37.56
C MET A 878 -0.14 7.64 36.59
N VAL A 879 -0.55 8.22 35.45
CA VAL A 879 -1.21 7.47 34.36
C VAL A 879 -0.30 6.37 33.79
N GLU A 880 1.00 6.63 33.62
CA GLU A 880 1.98 5.59 33.26
C GLU A 880 2.09 4.51 34.33
N PHE A 881 2.17 4.88 35.61
CA PHE A 881 2.19 3.93 36.71
C PHE A 881 0.93 3.06 36.78
N LEU A 882 -0.25 3.60 36.49
CA LEU A 882 -1.48 2.82 36.38
C LEU A 882 -1.45 1.82 35.21
N GLY A 883 -0.74 2.14 34.13
CA GLY A 883 -0.37 1.18 33.10
C GLY A 883 0.42 -0.01 33.66
N ARG A 884 1.43 0.26 34.52
CA ARG A 884 2.21 -0.77 35.22
C ARG A 884 1.35 -1.64 36.15
N ILE A 885 0.42 -1.02 36.89
CA ILE A 885 -0.52 -1.71 37.78
C ILE A 885 -1.48 -2.62 36.99
N VAL A 886 -2.06 -2.13 35.89
CA VAL A 886 -2.94 -2.95 35.02
C VAL A 886 -2.15 -4.08 34.35
N GLY A 887 -0.92 -3.81 33.91
CA GLY A 887 -0.01 -4.84 33.42
C GLY A 887 0.28 -5.92 34.46
N LYS A 888 0.51 -5.53 35.72
CA LYS A 888 0.70 -6.45 36.85
C LYS A 888 -0.54 -7.30 37.13
N ALA A 889 -1.73 -6.70 37.14
CA ALA A 889 -2.99 -7.42 37.32
C ALA A 889 -3.19 -8.47 36.22
N LEU A 890 -3.00 -8.09 34.94
CA LEU A 890 -3.05 -9.01 33.80
C LEU A 890 -2.03 -10.15 33.90
N TYR A 891 -0.80 -9.86 34.34
CA TYR A 891 0.31 -10.81 34.48
C TYR A 891 0.11 -11.81 35.63
N GLU A 892 -0.52 -11.41 36.74
CA GLU A 892 -0.92 -12.34 37.80
C GLU A 892 -2.27 -13.03 37.54
N GLY A 893 -3.10 -12.50 36.62
CA GLY A 893 -4.43 -13.02 36.32
C GLY A 893 -5.53 -12.49 37.25
N ILE A 894 -5.25 -11.40 37.96
CA ILE A 894 -6.20 -10.70 38.82
C ILE A 894 -7.14 -9.87 37.95
N LEU A 895 -8.45 -10.10 38.08
CA LEU A 895 -9.47 -9.31 37.39
C LEU A 895 -9.68 -7.97 38.10
N LEU A 896 -9.86 -6.90 37.34
CA LEU A 896 -10.19 -5.56 37.84
C LEU A 896 -11.58 -5.14 37.36
N ASP A 897 -12.45 -4.73 38.29
CA ASP A 897 -13.88 -4.45 38.05
C ASP A 897 -14.16 -3.12 37.29
N TYR A 898 -13.25 -2.76 36.37
CA TYR A 898 -13.21 -1.53 35.59
C TYR A 898 -13.09 -1.86 34.10
N SER A 899 -13.81 -1.14 33.25
CA SER A 899 -13.71 -1.26 31.79
C SER A 899 -13.43 0.11 31.16
N PHE A 900 -12.51 0.11 30.20
CA PHE A 900 -12.02 1.31 29.52
C PHE A 900 -12.83 1.61 28.26
N SER A 901 -12.89 2.88 27.88
CA SER A 901 -13.53 3.32 26.64
C SER A 901 -12.86 2.69 25.41
N HIS A 902 -13.68 2.34 24.40
CA HIS A 902 -13.20 1.70 23.18
C HIS A 902 -12.02 2.47 22.56
N VAL A 903 -12.16 3.79 22.42
CA VAL A 903 -11.14 4.69 21.85
C VAL A 903 -9.81 4.64 22.61
N PHE A 904 -9.84 4.64 23.95
CA PHE A 904 -8.62 4.56 24.77
C PHE A 904 -7.91 3.21 24.58
N VAL A 905 -8.66 2.11 24.58
CA VAL A 905 -8.09 0.77 24.33
C VAL A 905 -7.55 0.65 22.91
N GLN A 906 -8.20 1.22 21.89
CA GLN A 906 -7.66 1.26 20.54
C GLN A 906 -6.29 1.96 20.48
N LYS A 907 -6.07 3.06 21.24
CA LYS A 907 -4.74 3.67 21.34
C LYS A 907 -3.72 2.74 21.99
N ILE A 908 -4.09 2.04 23.07
CA ILE A 908 -3.23 1.04 23.76
C ILE A 908 -2.85 -0.12 22.83
N LEU A 909 -3.74 -0.51 21.92
CA LEU A 909 -3.49 -1.54 20.89
C LEU A 909 -2.75 -1.00 19.65
N GLY A 910 -2.31 0.27 19.66
CA GLY A 910 -1.59 0.91 18.55
C GLY A 910 -2.45 1.24 17.33
N ARG A 911 -3.78 1.30 17.48
CA ARG A 911 -4.75 1.48 16.39
C ARG A 911 -5.27 2.91 16.32
N TYR A 912 -5.48 3.38 15.10
CA TYR A 912 -6.10 4.67 14.81
C TYR A 912 -7.63 4.56 14.95
N SER A 913 -8.31 5.65 15.32
CA SER A 913 -9.77 5.67 15.49
C SER A 913 -10.42 6.66 14.53
N PHE A 914 -11.57 6.26 14.01
CA PHE A 914 -12.28 6.92 12.91
C PHE A 914 -13.61 7.54 13.37
N LEU A 915 -14.23 8.33 12.51
CA LEU A 915 -15.38 9.19 12.81
C LEU A 915 -16.53 8.47 13.56
N ASP A 916 -16.83 7.22 13.20
CA ASP A 916 -17.83 6.38 13.87
C ASP A 916 -17.52 6.10 15.34
N ASP A 917 -16.24 5.93 15.71
CA ASP A 917 -15.83 5.60 17.09
C ASP A 917 -16.15 6.74 18.07
N LEU A 918 -16.39 7.95 17.55
CA LEU A 918 -16.85 9.10 18.34
C LEU A 918 -18.23 8.86 18.96
N SER A 919 -19.09 8.05 18.32
CA SER A 919 -20.38 7.63 18.90
C SER A 919 -20.23 6.87 20.23
N MET A 920 -19.09 6.19 20.44
CA MET A 920 -18.75 5.45 21.67
C MET A 920 -18.00 6.30 22.71
N LEU A 921 -17.70 7.56 22.40
CA LEU A 921 -16.96 8.50 23.26
C LEU A 921 -17.83 9.69 23.67
N ASP A 922 -18.37 10.38 22.67
CA ASP A 922 -19.20 11.57 22.76
C ASP A 922 -20.35 11.47 21.74
N PRO A 923 -21.48 10.84 22.13
CA PRO A 923 -22.63 10.68 21.25
C PRO A 923 -23.25 12.02 20.81
N GLU A 924 -23.00 13.11 21.52
CA GLU A 924 -23.55 14.42 21.20
C GLU A 924 -22.72 15.12 20.12
N LEU A 925 -21.40 15.16 20.29
CA LEU A 925 -20.50 15.67 19.26
C LEU A 925 -20.60 14.84 17.98
N TYR A 926 -20.77 13.51 18.06
CA TYR A 926 -21.05 12.68 16.89
C TYR A 926 -22.32 13.13 16.14
N ARG A 927 -23.46 13.31 16.83
CA ARG A 927 -24.70 13.84 16.20
C ARG A 927 -24.47 15.21 15.56
N ASN A 928 -23.76 16.11 16.24
CA ASN A 928 -23.49 17.46 15.74
C ASN A 928 -22.60 17.44 14.48
N LEU A 929 -21.60 16.55 14.41
CA LEU A 929 -20.78 16.36 13.21
C LEU A 929 -21.53 15.66 12.07
N MET A 930 -22.42 14.70 12.38
CA MET A 930 -23.31 14.09 11.38
C MET A 930 -24.27 15.12 10.79
N TYR A 931 -24.79 16.05 11.60
CA TYR A 931 -25.59 17.18 11.11
C TYR A 931 -24.79 18.06 10.15
N VAL A 932 -23.53 18.41 10.46
CA VAL A 932 -22.66 19.18 9.54
C VAL A 932 -22.33 18.39 8.27
N LYS A 933 -22.08 17.06 8.36
CA LYS A 933 -21.92 16.18 7.17
C LYS A 933 -23.15 16.28 6.27
N GLY A 934 -24.35 16.10 6.85
CA GLY A 934 -25.64 16.10 6.17
C GLY A 934 -26.29 17.46 5.89
N TYR A 935 -25.64 18.59 6.20
CA TYR A 935 -26.25 19.91 6.00
C TYR A 935 -26.32 20.31 4.52
N ASP A 936 -27.53 20.55 4.01
CA ASP A 936 -27.82 20.90 2.61
C ASP A 936 -27.75 22.42 2.30
N GLY A 937 -27.67 23.27 3.33
CA GLY A 937 -27.50 24.73 3.17
C GLY A 937 -26.04 25.14 2.90
N ASP A 938 -25.73 26.44 2.99
CA ASP A 938 -24.33 26.89 2.99
C ASP A 938 -23.75 26.76 4.41
N VAL A 939 -22.78 25.87 4.60
CA VAL A 939 -22.14 25.65 5.92
C VAL A 939 -21.48 26.93 6.47
N LYS A 940 -21.22 27.95 5.64
CA LYS A 940 -20.77 29.28 6.10
C LYS A 940 -21.74 29.92 7.11
N ASP A 941 -23.05 29.65 7.00
CA ASP A 941 -24.07 30.17 7.92
C ASP A 941 -23.83 29.71 9.36
N LEU A 942 -23.24 28.52 9.54
CA LEU A 942 -22.87 27.95 10.84
C LEU A 942 -21.66 28.66 11.48
N SER A 943 -20.99 29.57 10.76
CA SER A 943 -19.87 30.40 11.23
C SER A 943 -18.70 29.63 11.86
N LEU A 944 -18.44 28.42 11.34
CA LEU A 944 -17.38 27.53 11.84
C LEU A 944 -16.01 27.88 11.21
N ASP A 945 -14.94 27.70 12.00
CA ASP A 945 -13.54 27.73 11.55
C ASP A 945 -12.87 26.35 11.78
N PHE A 946 -11.59 26.19 11.46
CA PHE A 946 -10.84 24.96 11.75
C PHE A 946 -10.12 25.02 13.11
N THR A 947 -10.83 25.41 14.17
CA THR A 947 -10.34 25.36 15.55
C THR A 947 -11.22 24.51 16.48
N VAL A 948 -10.70 24.24 17.67
CA VAL A 948 -11.43 23.67 18.80
C VAL A 948 -11.05 24.45 20.07
N THR A 949 -12.00 24.69 20.96
CA THR A 949 -11.73 25.32 22.26
C THR A 949 -11.74 24.28 23.38
N GLU A 950 -10.66 24.22 24.15
CA GLU A 950 -10.58 23.47 25.41
C GLU A 950 -10.71 24.42 26.60
N GLU A 951 -11.25 23.94 27.73
CA GLU A 951 -11.29 24.71 28.98
C GLU A 951 -10.41 24.03 30.04
N LEU A 952 -9.37 24.73 30.49
CA LEU A 952 -8.34 24.24 31.40
C LEU A 952 -8.25 25.20 32.60
N LEU A 953 -8.64 24.74 33.79
CA LEU A 953 -8.76 25.58 35.00
C LEU A 953 -9.59 26.87 34.77
N GLY A 954 -10.70 26.77 34.03
CA GLY A 954 -11.56 27.90 33.65
C GLY A 954 -10.96 28.86 32.62
N LYS A 955 -9.76 28.59 32.09
CA LYS A 955 -9.18 29.32 30.96
C LYS A 955 -9.50 28.60 29.66
N ARG A 956 -10.07 29.32 28.69
CA ARG A 956 -10.34 28.81 27.36
C ARG A 956 -9.10 28.93 26.47
N VAL A 957 -8.70 27.82 25.87
CA VAL A 957 -7.56 27.72 24.95
C VAL A 957 -8.08 27.26 23.60
N THR A 958 -7.93 28.11 22.58
CA THR A 958 -8.27 27.78 21.20
C THR A 958 -7.08 27.08 20.53
N ILE A 959 -7.33 25.94 19.92
CA ILE A 959 -6.32 25.06 19.31
C ILE A 959 -6.67 24.86 17.83
N GLU A 960 -5.71 25.07 16.94
CA GLU A 960 -5.94 24.86 15.51
C GLU A 960 -5.95 23.36 15.14
N LEU A 961 -6.93 22.98 14.33
CA LEU A 961 -7.06 21.62 13.81
C LEU A 961 -6.07 21.37 12.65
N LYS A 962 -5.81 22.41 11.85
CA LYS A 962 -4.82 22.45 10.75
C LYS A 962 -4.05 23.79 10.79
N PRO A 963 -2.85 23.91 10.21
CA PRO A 963 -2.12 25.19 10.18
C PRO A 963 -2.93 26.30 9.47
N GLY A 964 -3.07 27.46 10.11
CA GLY A 964 -3.93 28.55 9.61
C GLY A 964 -5.43 28.22 9.73
N GLY A 965 -5.77 27.35 10.69
CA GLY A 965 -7.12 26.84 10.87
C GLY A 965 -8.12 27.91 11.29
N LYS A 966 -7.68 28.88 12.10
CA LYS A 966 -8.49 30.00 12.59
C LYS A 966 -8.90 30.97 11.47
N ASP A 967 -8.02 31.19 10.50
CA ASP A 967 -8.29 32.08 9.36
C ASP A 967 -9.05 31.36 8.22
N THR A 968 -9.31 30.05 8.37
CA THR A 968 -10.03 29.25 7.36
C THR A 968 -11.46 28.95 7.80
N MET A 969 -12.45 29.65 7.22
CA MET A 969 -13.86 29.28 7.39
C MET A 969 -14.18 27.89 6.82
N VAL A 970 -15.17 27.23 7.44
CA VAL A 970 -15.77 26.01 6.90
C VAL A 970 -16.76 26.38 5.77
N THR A 971 -16.73 25.60 4.68
CA THR A 971 -17.53 25.78 3.47
C THR A 971 -18.02 24.42 2.97
N ASN A 972 -19.00 24.39 2.06
CA ASN A 972 -19.51 23.13 1.52
C ASN A 972 -18.42 22.26 0.84
N ASP A 973 -17.38 22.87 0.26
CA ASP A 973 -16.25 22.17 -0.34
C ASP A 973 -15.30 21.52 0.69
N ASN A 974 -15.25 22.07 1.93
CA ASN A 974 -14.31 21.64 2.97
C ASN A 974 -14.98 21.06 4.24
N LYS A 975 -16.33 21.01 4.31
CA LYS A 975 -17.08 20.54 5.49
C LYS A 975 -16.70 19.13 5.96
N LEU A 976 -16.39 18.22 5.02
CA LEU A 976 -15.89 16.88 5.34
C LEU A 976 -14.50 16.93 5.99
N GLN A 977 -13.62 17.83 5.55
CA GLN A 977 -12.30 18.00 6.18
C GLN A 977 -12.43 18.52 7.61
N TYR A 978 -13.38 19.43 7.88
CA TYR A 978 -13.68 19.90 9.23
C TYR A 978 -14.18 18.77 10.13
N VAL A 979 -15.18 18.00 9.67
CA VAL A 979 -15.75 16.86 10.40
C VAL A 979 -14.67 15.83 10.76
N HIS A 980 -13.83 15.42 9.80
CA HIS A 980 -12.74 14.49 10.07
C HIS A 980 -11.65 15.10 10.97
N ALA A 981 -11.37 16.41 10.90
CA ALA A 981 -10.36 17.05 11.73
C ALA A 981 -10.78 17.23 13.20
N ILE A 982 -12.05 17.52 13.48
CA ILE A 982 -12.60 17.48 14.86
C ILE A 982 -12.53 16.06 15.42
N ALA A 983 -12.94 15.06 14.63
CA ALA A 983 -12.93 13.67 15.04
C ALA A 983 -11.50 13.16 15.33
N ASP A 984 -10.53 13.41 14.43
CA ASP A 984 -9.12 13.10 14.67
C ASP A 984 -8.58 13.80 15.93
N TYR A 985 -8.95 15.07 16.13
CA TYR A 985 -8.52 15.79 17.32
C TYR A 985 -8.99 15.09 18.61
N LYS A 986 -10.29 14.79 18.73
CA LYS A 986 -10.86 14.16 19.93
C LYS A 986 -10.43 12.69 20.11
N LEU A 987 -10.45 11.90 19.05
CA LEU A 987 -10.23 10.45 19.10
C LEU A 987 -8.75 10.07 19.17
N ASN A 988 -7.88 10.85 18.53
CA ASN A 988 -6.47 10.53 18.41
C ASN A 988 -5.60 11.56 19.14
N ARG A 989 -5.59 12.84 18.70
CA ARG A 989 -4.59 13.83 19.18
C ARG A 989 -4.72 14.20 20.66
N GLN A 990 -5.94 14.44 21.15
CA GLN A 990 -6.20 14.93 22.52
C GLN A 990 -5.77 13.92 23.59
N ILE A 991 -6.08 12.64 23.36
CA ILE A 991 -5.81 11.53 24.28
C ILE A 991 -4.38 10.97 24.18
N LEU A 992 -3.72 11.10 23.02
CA LEU A 992 -2.44 10.44 22.72
C LEU A 992 -1.35 10.57 23.80
N PRO A 993 -1.11 11.73 24.46
CA PRO A 993 -0.09 11.83 25.49
C PRO A 993 -0.34 10.92 26.69
N PHE A 994 -1.60 10.79 27.11
CA PHE A 994 -2.01 9.95 28.23
C PHE A 994 -2.10 8.47 27.84
N ALA A 995 -2.54 8.17 26.61
CA ALA A 995 -2.50 6.82 26.07
C ALA A 995 -1.07 6.29 25.93
N ASN A 996 -0.14 7.11 25.42
CA ASN A 996 1.27 6.75 25.34
C ASN A 996 1.90 6.57 26.72
N ALA A 997 1.56 7.43 27.70
CA ALA A 997 2.01 7.26 29.08
C ALA A 997 1.53 5.91 29.66
N PHE A 998 0.21 5.64 29.65
CA PHE A 998 -0.35 4.37 30.12
C PHE A 998 0.26 3.16 29.39
N TYR A 999 0.41 3.25 28.06
CA TYR A 999 1.02 2.21 27.24
C TYR A 999 2.47 1.91 27.64
N ARG A 1000 3.32 2.92 27.87
CA ARG A 1000 4.71 2.71 28.34
C ARG A 1000 4.75 1.87 29.61
N GLY A 1001 3.92 2.19 30.60
CA GLY A 1001 3.84 1.43 31.83
C GLY A 1001 3.28 0.02 31.66
N LEU A 1002 2.28 -0.15 30.78
CA LEU A 1002 1.72 -1.46 30.45
C LEU A 1002 2.76 -2.40 29.83
N VAL A 1003 3.61 -1.88 28.93
CA VAL A 1003 4.58 -2.70 28.18
C VAL A 1003 5.84 -3.09 28.95
N ASP A 1004 6.12 -2.45 30.09
CA ASP A 1004 7.12 -2.93 31.05
C ASP A 1004 6.78 -4.34 31.57
N VAL A 1005 5.48 -4.66 31.65
CA VAL A 1005 4.96 -5.90 32.27
C VAL A 1005 4.34 -6.86 31.24
N ILE A 1006 3.69 -6.37 30.18
CA ILE A 1006 3.00 -7.18 29.16
C ILE A 1006 3.58 -6.90 27.77
N SER A 1007 4.06 -7.91 27.05
CA SER A 1007 4.58 -7.69 25.69
C SER A 1007 3.48 -7.16 24.75
N PRO A 1008 3.73 -6.13 23.91
CA PRO A 1008 2.79 -5.66 22.90
C PRO A 1008 2.28 -6.77 21.99
N SER A 1009 3.13 -7.74 21.65
CA SER A 1009 2.75 -8.90 20.82
C SER A 1009 1.74 -9.83 21.49
N TRP A 1010 1.66 -9.85 22.82
CA TRP A 1010 0.64 -10.65 23.53
C TRP A 1010 -0.73 -9.95 23.49
N LEU A 1011 -0.76 -8.62 23.44
CA LEU A 1011 -1.99 -7.82 23.36
C LEU A 1011 -2.55 -7.71 21.94
N SER A 1012 -1.69 -7.78 20.92
CA SER A 1012 -2.11 -7.70 19.50
C SER A 1012 -3.07 -8.80 19.07
N LEU A 1013 -3.21 -9.87 19.86
CA LEU A 1013 -4.18 -10.95 19.64
C LEU A 1013 -5.65 -10.51 19.80
N PHE A 1014 -5.93 -9.38 20.45
CA PHE A 1014 -7.28 -9.02 20.92
C PHE A 1014 -7.86 -7.77 20.24
N SER A 1015 -9.19 -7.68 20.21
CA SER A 1015 -9.92 -6.43 19.94
C SER A 1015 -10.04 -5.55 21.20
N ALA A 1016 -10.49 -4.31 21.04
CA ALA A 1016 -10.70 -3.40 22.18
C ALA A 1016 -11.75 -3.92 23.19
N ASN A 1017 -12.78 -4.61 22.72
CA ASN A 1017 -13.78 -5.27 23.57
C ASN A 1017 -13.18 -6.47 24.30
N GLU A 1018 -12.42 -7.31 23.59
CA GLU A 1018 -11.76 -8.50 24.15
C GLU A 1018 -10.68 -8.14 25.20
N PHE A 1019 -9.97 -7.01 25.04
CA PHE A 1019 -9.04 -6.50 26.06
C PHE A 1019 -9.77 -6.12 27.36
N ASN A 1020 -10.93 -5.46 27.26
CA ASN A 1020 -11.78 -5.19 28.44
C ASN A 1020 -12.27 -6.49 29.09
N GLN A 1021 -12.62 -7.52 28.31
CA GLN A 1021 -12.98 -8.83 28.86
C GLN A 1021 -11.79 -9.54 29.51
N LEU A 1022 -10.57 -9.41 28.96
CA LEU A 1022 -9.34 -9.95 29.55
C LEU A 1022 -8.97 -9.28 30.88
N LEU A 1023 -9.31 -7.99 31.03
CA LEU A 1023 -9.09 -7.20 32.23
C LEU A 1023 -10.17 -7.42 33.31
N SER A 1024 -11.45 -7.34 32.92
CA SER A 1024 -12.59 -7.35 33.86
C SER A 1024 -13.19 -8.74 34.08
N GLY A 1025 -13.00 -9.69 33.18
CA GLY A 1025 -13.73 -10.96 33.14
C GLY A 1025 -14.94 -10.96 32.20
N GLY A 1026 -15.73 -12.02 32.28
CA GLY A 1026 -16.81 -12.35 31.34
C GLY A 1026 -18.06 -11.48 31.43
N LYS A 1027 -19.14 -11.93 30.80
CA LYS A 1027 -20.43 -11.20 30.74
C LYS A 1027 -21.13 -11.17 32.11
N HIS A 1028 -22.17 -10.34 32.23
CA HIS A 1028 -22.86 -9.99 33.50
C HIS A 1028 -23.77 -11.08 34.11
N ASP A 1029 -23.48 -12.36 33.87
CA ASP A 1029 -24.10 -13.45 34.63
C ASP A 1029 -23.08 -14.58 34.87
N ILE A 1030 -23.34 -15.38 35.91
CA ILE A 1030 -22.43 -16.35 36.49
C ILE A 1030 -23.04 -17.74 36.37
N ASP A 1031 -22.30 -18.66 35.77
CA ASP A 1031 -22.61 -20.09 35.81
C ASP A 1031 -22.45 -20.61 37.24
N VAL A 1032 -23.59 -20.84 37.91
CA VAL A 1032 -23.66 -21.37 39.27
C VAL A 1032 -23.19 -22.83 39.33
N GLY A 1033 -23.28 -23.58 38.23
CA GLY A 1033 -22.78 -24.94 38.10
C GLY A 1033 -21.25 -25.01 38.05
N ASP A 1034 -20.61 -24.20 37.21
CA ASP A 1034 -19.14 -24.08 37.16
C ASP A 1034 -18.57 -23.45 38.44
N LEU A 1035 -19.23 -22.45 39.02
CA LEU A 1035 -18.85 -21.92 40.33
C LEU A 1035 -18.91 -23.00 41.41
N LYS A 1036 -19.96 -23.84 41.41
CA LYS A 1036 -20.13 -24.94 42.37
C LYS A 1036 -19.06 -26.03 42.19
N SER A 1037 -18.78 -26.46 40.97
CA SER A 1037 -17.83 -27.54 40.70
C SER A 1037 -16.38 -27.18 41.03
N ASN A 1038 -16.05 -25.88 41.04
CA ASN A 1038 -14.71 -25.37 41.38
C ASN A 1038 -14.61 -24.76 42.81
N THR A 1039 -15.68 -24.81 43.60
CA THR A 1039 -15.67 -24.28 44.99
C THR A 1039 -15.01 -25.25 45.96
N ARG A 1040 -14.09 -24.73 46.80
CA ARG A 1040 -13.49 -25.44 47.93
C ARG A 1040 -14.28 -25.22 49.23
N TYR A 1041 -14.29 -26.22 50.11
CA TYR A 1041 -14.97 -26.14 51.41
C TYR A 1041 -13.95 -26.30 52.54
N THR A 1042 -14.02 -25.43 53.56
CA THR A 1042 -13.08 -25.42 54.70
C THR A 1042 -13.79 -25.16 56.03
N GLY A 1043 -13.05 -25.28 57.16
CA GLY A 1043 -13.62 -25.14 58.52
C GLY A 1043 -14.53 -26.31 58.94
N GLY A 1044 -14.58 -27.40 58.17
CA GLY A 1044 -15.49 -28.53 58.41
C GLY A 1044 -16.82 -28.45 57.67
N TYR A 1045 -16.93 -27.62 56.62
CA TYR A 1045 -17.93 -27.83 55.56
C TYR A 1045 -17.45 -28.82 54.50
N SER A 1046 -18.42 -29.38 53.78
CA SER A 1046 -18.27 -30.26 52.61
C SER A 1046 -19.51 -30.12 51.72
N GLU A 1047 -19.48 -30.57 50.46
CA GLU A 1047 -20.66 -30.52 49.57
C GLU A 1047 -21.88 -31.25 50.15
N GLY A 1048 -21.67 -32.31 50.96
CA GLY A 1048 -22.75 -33.02 51.65
C GLY A 1048 -23.47 -32.20 52.73
N SER A 1049 -22.88 -31.10 53.21
CA SER A 1049 -23.35 -30.31 54.35
C SER A 1049 -24.66 -29.58 54.06
N ARG A 1050 -25.64 -29.66 54.98
CA ARG A 1050 -26.98 -29.04 54.82
C ARG A 1050 -26.92 -27.56 54.47
N THR A 1051 -26.12 -26.76 55.17
CA THR A 1051 -26.00 -25.31 54.90
C THR A 1051 -25.37 -25.01 53.53
N ILE A 1052 -24.48 -25.89 53.02
CA ILE A 1052 -23.91 -25.76 51.67
C ILE A 1052 -24.95 -26.06 50.59
N LYS A 1053 -25.78 -27.10 50.78
CA LYS A 1053 -26.90 -27.40 49.87
C LYS A 1053 -27.89 -26.23 49.79
N ILE A 1054 -28.25 -25.67 50.96
CA ILE A 1054 -29.12 -24.50 51.07
C ILE A 1054 -28.48 -23.25 50.44
N PHE A 1055 -27.16 -23.07 50.54
CA PHE A 1055 -26.45 -21.97 49.88
C PHE A 1055 -26.58 -22.04 48.35
N TRP A 1056 -26.36 -23.22 47.74
CA TRP A 1056 -26.50 -23.39 46.29
C TRP A 1056 -27.95 -23.29 45.82
N GLU A 1057 -28.91 -23.79 46.60
CA GLU A 1057 -30.36 -23.61 46.37
C GLU A 1057 -30.72 -22.11 46.32
N VAL A 1058 -30.30 -21.35 47.33
CA VAL A 1058 -30.52 -19.89 47.41
C VAL A 1058 -29.85 -19.15 46.26
N LEU A 1059 -28.60 -19.50 45.91
CA LEU A 1059 -27.86 -18.85 44.83
C LEU A 1059 -28.40 -19.19 43.43
N THR A 1060 -28.97 -20.38 43.23
CA THR A 1060 -29.69 -20.72 41.99
C THR A 1060 -30.95 -19.86 41.85
N GLY A 1061 -31.61 -19.53 42.96
CA GLY A 1061 -32.74 -18.60 43.00
C GLY A 1061 -32.38 -17.11 42.97
N PHE A 1062 -31.10 -16.71 42.82
CA PHE A 1062 -30.70 -15.31 42.71
C PHE A 1062 -30.89 -14.77 41.29
N GLU A 1063 -31.28 -13.50 41.16
CA GLU A 1063 -31.17 -12.75 39.91
C GLU A 1063 -29.69 -12.62 39.48
N PRO A 1064 -29.37 -12.49 38.19
CA PRO A 1064 -27.99 -12.27 37.72
C PRO A 1064 -27.25 -11.15 38.47
N LYS A 1065 -27.96 -10.04 38.78
CA LYS A 1065 -27.42 -8.93 39.57
C LYS A 1065 -27.06 -9.35 41.00
N GLU A 1066 -27.90 -10.14 41.67
CA GLU A 1066 -27.63 -10.67 43.01
C GLU A 1066 -26.43 -11.64 43.00
N ARG A 1067 -26.28 -12.46 41.95
CA ARG A 1067 -25.11 -13.34 41.75
C ARG A 1067 -23.82 -12.53 41.57
N CYS A 1068 -23.84 -11.50 40.72
CA CYS A 1068 -22.70 -10.61 40.51
C CYS A 1068 -22.32 -9.81 41.79
N MET A 1069 -23.30 -9.38 42.59
CA MET A 1069 -23.05 -8.77 43.90
C MET A 1069 -22.39 -9.76 44.88
N LEU A 1070 -22.82 -11.02 44.89
CA LEU A 1070 -22.16 -12.06 45.70
C LEU A 1070 -20.72 -12.34 45.24
N LEU A 1071 -20.49 -12.44 43.93
CA LEU A 1071 -19.12 -12.65 43.43
C LEU A 1071 -18.21 -11.46 43.76
N LYS A 1072 -18.73 -10.22 43.65
CA LYS A 1072 -18.00 -9.00 44.04
C LYS A 1072 -17.70 -8.98 45.53
N PHE A 1073 -18.68 -9.32 46.38
CA PHE A 1073 -18.50 -9.43 47.84
C PHE A 1073 -17.42 -10.45 48.22
N VAL A 1074 -17.31 -11.58 47.51
CA VAL A 1074 -16.34 -12.64 47.84
C VAL A 1074 -14.98 -12.47 47.15
N THR A 1075 -14.89 -11.78 46.01
CA THR A 1075 -13.67 -11.75 45.17
C THR A 1075 -13.11 -10.37 44.80
N SER A 1076 -13.82 -9.29 45.15
CA SER A 1076 -13.65 -7.91 44.64
C SER A 1076 -14.01 -7.68 43.16
N CYS A 1077 -14.41 -8.69 42.38
CA CYS A 1077 -14.84 -8.54 40.98
C CYS A 1077 -16.29 -8.99 40.77
N SER A 1078 -17.07 -8.25 39.95
CA SER A 1078 -18.47 -8.62 39.64
C SER A 1078 -18.62 -9.71 38.58
N ARG A 1079 -17.54 -10.08 37.87
CA ARG A 1079 -17.57 -10.92 36.67
C ARG A 1079 -16.75 -12.20 36.83
N ALA A 1080 -17.17 -13.28 36.19
CA ALA A 1080 -16.48 -14.57 36.20
C ALA A 1080 -15.17 -14.54 35.37
N PRO A 1081 -14.17 -15.40 35.67
CA PRO A 1081 -13.01 -15.58 34.80
C PRO A 1081 -13.41 -16.14 33.44
N LEU A 1082 -12.74 -15.68 32.37
CA LEU A 1082 -13.07 -16.03 30.97
C LEU A 1082 -12.99 -17.53 30.63
N LEU A 1083 -12.22 -18.29 31.41
CA LEU A 1083 -12.04 -19.74 31.22
C LEU A 1083 -12.71 -20.55 32.34
N GLY A 1084 -13.74 -19.99 32.98
CA GLY A 1084 -14.45 -20.58 34.12
C GLY A 1084 -13.71 -20.45 35.46
N PHE A 1085 -14.42 -20.75 36.54
CA PHE A 1085 -13.95 -20.63 37.92
C PHE A 1085 -12.80 -21.56 38.29
N LYS A 1086 -12.53 -22.59 37.47
CA LYS A 1086 -11.30 -23.38 37.51
C LYS A 1086 -10.02 -22.51 37.43
N HIS A 1087 -10.12 -21.35 36.77
CA HIS A 1087 -9.02 -20.40 36.59
C HIS A 1087 -9.14 -19.16 37.50
N LEU A 1088 -9.99 -19.21 38.54
CA LEU A 1088 -9.99 -18.22 39.60
C LEU A 1088 -8.87 -18.55 40.59
N GLU A 1089 -7.89 -17.66 40.73
CA GLU A 1089 -6.79 -17.79 41.70
C GLU A 1089 -6.88 -16.66 42.75
N PRO A 1090 -6.89 -16.96 44.06
CA PRO A 1090 -7.13 -18.28 44.68
C PRO A 1090 -8.53 -18.85 44.37
N ALA A 1091 -8.69 -20.17 44.45
CA ALA A 1091 -9.99 -20.81 44.19
C ALA A 1091 -11.09 -20.34 45.18
N PHE A 1092 -12.32 -20.15 44.68
CA PHE A 1092 -13.48 -19.73 45.49
C PHE A 1092 -13.68 -20.70 46.66
N THR A 1093 -13.73 -20.19 47.88
CA THR A 1093 -13.70 -21.01 49.09
C THR A 1093 -14.83 -20.65 50.05
N ILE A 1094 -15.60 -21.63 50.52
CA ILE A 1094 -16.60 -21.43 51.58
C ILE A 1094 -16.05 -21.99 52.89
N HIS A 1095 -15.86 -21.11 53.87
CA HIS A 1095 -15.33 -21.42 55.20
C HIS A 1095 -16.46 -21.42 56.24
N LYS A 1096 -16.55 -22.50 57.03
CA LYS A 1096 -17.51 -22.59 58.14
C LYS A 1096 -17.13 -21.66 59.29
N VAL A 1097 -18.00 -20.72 59.62
CA VAL A 1097 -17.86 -19.91 60.85
C VAL A 1097 -18.51 -20.64 62.02
N ALA A 1098 -17.71 -20.94 63.06
CA ALA A 1098 -18.26 -21.39 64.33
C ALA A 1098 -19.12 -20.28 64.96
N CYS A 1099 -20.30 -20.65 65.44
CA CYS A 1099 -21.23 -19.74 66.08
C CYS A 1099 -21.72 -20.39 67.38
N ASP A 1100 -21.39 -19.79 68.51
CA ASP A 1100 -21.72 -20.31 69.84
C ASP A 1100 -23.19 -20.05 70.18
N VAL A 1101 -24.08 -20.74 69.46
CA VAL A 1101 -25.53 -20.72 69.72
C VAL A 1101 -25.78 -21.57 70.97
N PRO A 1102 -26.23 -20.98 72.10
CA PRO A 1102 -26.40 -21.73 73.33
C PRO A 1102 -27.48 -22.80 73.17
N ILE A 1103 -27.32 -23.93 73.86
CA ILE A 1103 -28.05 -25.19 73.61
C ILE A 1103 -29.58 -24.98 73.61
N TRP A 1104 -30.12 -24.11 74.48
CA TRP A 1104 -31.55 -23.82 74.55
C TRP A 1104 -32.12 -23.18 73.27
N ALA A 1105 -31.38 -22.30 72.60
CA ALA A 1105 -31.79 -21.70 71.33
C ALA A 1105 -31.78 -22.72 70.16
N THR A 1106 -31.09 -23.86 70.31
CA THR A 1106 -31.15 -24.96 69.34
C THR A 1106 -32.49 -25.70 69.38
N PHE A 1107 -33.14 -25.79 70.55
CA PHE A 1107 -34.48 -26.35 70.70
C PHE A 1107 -35.60 -25.35 70.34
N GLY A 1108 -35.39 -24.05 70.58
CA GLY A 1108 -36.36 -22.99 70.27
C GLY A 1108 -36.57 -22.67 68.79
N GLY A 1109 -36.02 -23.44 67.85
CA GLY A 1109 -36.20 -23.25 66.40
C GLY A 1109 -35.50 -22.02 65.80
N GLN A 1110 -34.76 -21.24 66.61
CA GLN A 1110 -34.01 -20.09 66.14
C GLN A 1110 -32.84 -20.49 65.22
N ASP A 1111 -32.53 -19.58 64.31
CA ASP A 1111 -31.51 -19.70 63.27
C ASP A 1111 -30.35 -18.73 63.58
N VAL A 1112 -29.26 -18.77 62.80
CA VAL A 1112 -28.08 -17.96 63.13
C VAL A 1112 -28.29 -16.48 62.77
N GLU A 1113 -28.05 -15.58 63.73
CA GLU A 1113 -28.20 -14.13 63.53
C GLU A 1113 -26.96 -13.44 62.93
N ARG A 1114 -25.75 -13.99 63.13
CA ARG A 1114 -24.50 -13.47 62.55
C ARG A 1114 -24.60 -13.42 61.02
N LEU A 1115 -24.10 -12.34 60.42
CA LEU A 1115 -24.05 -12.18 58.97
C LEU A 1115 -22.94 -13.06 58.33
N PRO A 1116 -23.04 -13.41 57.04
CA PRO A 1116 -21.89 -13.89 56.28
C PRO A 1116 -20.89 -12.75 56.11
N SER A 1117 -19.60 -13.06 56.16
CA SER A 1117 -18.53 -12.10 55.84
C SER A 1117 -17.60 -12.66 54.77
N ALA A 1118 -16.71 -11.82 54.23
CA ALA A 1118 -15.80 -12.21 53.16
C ALA A 1118 -14.34 -11.98 53.54
N SER A 1119 -13.43 -12.54 52.73
CA SER A 1119 -12.01 -12.21 52.74
C SER A 1119 -11.53 -12.30 51.29
N THR A 1120 -11.72 -11.19 50.57
CA THR A 1120 -11.56 -11.06 49.12
C THR A 1120 -10.14 -11.34 48.63
N CYS A 1121 -9.16 -11.08 49.49
CA CYS A 1121 -7.74 -11.43 49.32
C CYS A 1121 -7.54 -12.93 49.01
N TYR A 1122 -8.38 -13.80 49.58
CA TYR A 1122 -8.35 -15.25 49.44
C TYR A 1122 -9.61 -15.84 48.78
N ASN A 1123 -10.41 -15.01 48.09
CA ASN A 1123 -11.69 -15.40 47.46
C ASN A 1123 -12.60 -16.25 48.39
N THR A 1124 -12.63 -15.91 49.68
CA THR A 1124 -13.23 -16.76 50.74
C THR A 1124 -14.50 -16.15 51.33
N LEU A 1125 -15.61 -16.88 51.25
CA LEU A 1125 -16.87 -16.60 51.94
C LEU A 1125 -16.88 -17.29 53.32
N LYS A 1126 -16.96 -16.50 54.38
CA LYS A 1126 -17.11 -16.95 55.77
C LYS A 1126 -18.61 -17.10 56.07
N LEU A 1127 -19.11 -18.34 56.05
CA LEU A 1127 -20.53 -18.66 56.09
C LEU A 1127 -20.96 -19.32 57.42
N PRO A 1128 -21.82 -18.66 58.23
CA PRO A 1128 -22.44 -19.25 59.42
C PRO A 1128 -23.35 -20.46 59.13
N THR A 1129 -23.62 -21.28 60.16
CA THR A 1129 -24.35 -22.56 60.04
C THR A 1129 -25.88 -22.41 60.00
N TYR A 1130 -26.40 -21.67 59.01
CA TYR A 1130 -27.85 -21.46 58.83
C TYR A 1130 -28.62 -22.78 58.61
N LYS A 1131 -29.82 -22.83 59.17
CA LYS A 1131 -30.73 -23.99 59.13
C LYS A 1131 -31.83 -23.87 58.05
N ARG A 1132 -32.26 -22.65 57.70
CA ARG A 1132 -33.37 -22.36 56.77
C ARG A 1132 -32.90 -21.52 55.56
N ALA A 1133 -33.41 -21.83 54.37
CA ALA A 1133 -33.12 -21.09 53.14
C ALA A 1133 -33.51 -19.60 53.21
N ALA A 1134 -34.68 -19.30 53.79
CA ALA A 1134 -35.14 -17.91 53.96
C ALA A 1134 -34.18 -17.06 54.82
N THR A 1135 -33.64 -17.61 55.92
CA THR A 1135 -32.63 -16.91 56.74
C THR A 1135 -31.37 -16.65 55.94
N LEU A 1136 -30.85 -17.68 55.25
CA LEU A 1136 -29.62 -17.57 54.47
C LEU A 1136 -29.79 -16.54 53.35
N ARG A 1137 -30.89 -16.57 52.59
CA ARG A 1137 -31.19 -15.56 51.57
C ARG A 1137 -31.22 -14.15 52.15
N ALA A 1138 -32.00 -13.91 53.21
CA ALA A 1138 -32.13 -12.59 53.80
C ALA A 1138 -30.79 -12.04 54.33
N LYS A 1139 -30.04 -12.86 55.08
CA LYS A 1139 -28.74 -12.48 55.67
C LYS A 1139 -27.64 -12.31 54.60
N LEU A 1140 -27.65 -13.12 53.54
CA LEU A 1140 -26.69 -13.01 52.43
C LEU A 1140 -26.98 -11.81 51.55
N LEU A 1141 -28.25 -11.57 51.17
CA LEU A 1141 -28.63 -10.37 50.42
C LEU A 1141 -28.33 -9.09 51.21
N TYR A 1142 -28.58 -9.07 52.53
CA TYR A 1142 -28.19 -7.96 53.39
C TYR A 1142 -26.67 -7.72 53.36
N ALA A 1143 -25.86 -8.77 53.53
CA ALA A 1143 -24.40 -8.64 53.54
C ALA A 1143 -23.82 -8.13 52.20
N ILE A 1144 -24.29 -8.65 51.07
CA ILE A 1144 -23.76 -8.23 49.74
C ILE A 1144 -24.26 -6.84 49.31
N SER A 1145 -25.39 -6.37 49.84
CA SER A 1145 -25.96 -5.04 49.52
C SER A 1145 -25.53 -3.93 50.47
N SER A 1146 -25.15 -4.26 51.72
CA SER A 1146 -24.72 -3.27 52.72
C SER A 1146 -23.43 -2.54 52.36
N ASN A 1147 -22.63 -3.07 51.42
CA ASN A 1147 -21.40 -2.48 50.87
C ASN A 1147 -20.31 -2.09 51.90
N ALA A 1148 -20.45 -2.53 53.14
CA ALA A 1148 -19.54 -2.27 54.24
C ALA A 1148 -18.34 -3.24 54.21
N GLY A 1149 -17.18 -2.76 54.68
CA GLY A 1149 -15.97 -3.55 54.79
C GLY A 1149 -15.95 -4.48 56.01
N PHE A 1150 -14.74 -4.76 56.51
CA PHE A 1150 -14.46 -5.66 57.65
C PHE A 1150 -15.14 -5.30 58.99
N GLU A 1151 -15.83 -4.15 59.08
CA GLU A 1151 -16.31 -3.55 60.33
C GLU A 1151 -17.63 -4.14 60.87
N LEU A 1152 -18.34 -5.00 60.10
CA LEU A 1152 -19.64 -5.57 60.48
C LEU A 1152 -19.63 -7.08 60.84
N SER A 1153 -18.46 -7.73 61.03
CA SER A 1153 -18.34 -9.21 61.01
C SER A 1153 -18.13 -9.93 62.33
#